data_AF-A0A933LWT2-F1
#
_entry.id   AF-A0A933LWT2-F1
#
_cell.length_a   1.000
_cell.length_b   1.000
_cell.length_c   1.000
_cell.angle_alpha   90.00
_cell.angle_beta   90.00
_cell.angle_gamma   90.00
#
_symmetry.space_group_name_H-M   'P 1'
#
loop_
_entity.id
_entity.type
_entity.pdbx_description
1 polymer ?
#
loop_
_entity_poly.entity_id
_entity_poly.type
_entity_poly.pdbx_seq_one_letter_code
_entity_poly.pdbx_strand_id
1 'polypeptide(L)'
;MGRELARGWFAPDGKARYEVLETLPPGEGVAFARARDRVLDRTVLLALGGEELAEEARWSGRLEQPAALTVYDVGRGPDGKVFVAAMDWTRGTPLARILPKMTRDEALAAVVAVAQVAAHAESRGVVHPRLDLEQVLSFPDGQVRVVGWSRPQEGLDPAARSVQKLLRRILVPFGRAPRALWKIVRHPYRNATHLAGDLSAYLHRESRLRAGRVGLGRRLASWTAHHPARATLVCGSVLLLLCLALAAAFNLYLAARKEDQARRIARQASEKRASERLARAAEGVREVEEADRERLAVLAERRDAYHSTEALRPTEGELAIDARLAALSSRRATRARLASAALDLALTEGAPGGEIARAVDAGKLALERGRVEFLFALAAFEEEKTLSTRTIERARILGSDHPYARAAAVLAEILQDHPGWADDLAPFEGRLAPQGRLRAVRLPRGATATLCAVDRDSRERWSLRELGRMVPGSWTTLDMGHYLVHVEQGGLEFRFPILLSRGEEEEIDASMLPETVPEGYVWIPAATMYRGGEGLNRTRYRKDRVERPFLIGRTEVTVDALARWTGKAPGPGISPAHPATNVPYGLALEYCRSIREGDWMGDLPTEEEWELAARGVAGGEFPWGDLYFPGAANDRNFQTTSGWTSTGIPETDVSIHGVLGMAGNASEWTTTSFGRGMVVTKGGFHSSGEEMARAAARFPIREEFTQARCGFRVVLRRNHDGE
;
A
#
# COMPACT_ATOMS: atom_id res chain seq x y z
N MET A 1 14.57 -28.24 -79.45
CA MET A 1 14.21 -27.70 -78.13
C MET A 1 15.17 -28.25 -77.06
N GLY A 2 16.48 -27.98 -77.17
CA GLY A 2 17.52 -28.72 -76.41
C GLY A 2 18.67 -27.85 -75.91
N ARG A 3 18.37 -26.64 -75.44
CA ARG A 3 19.31 -25.71 -74.81
C ARG A 3 18.63 -24.99 -73.64
N GLU A 4 18.03 -25.73 -72.71
CA GLU A 4 18.06 -25.25 -71.33
C GLU A 4 19.46 -25.57 -70.82
N LEU A 5 20.31 -24.55 -70.89
CA LEU A 5 21.74 -24.61 -70.57
C LEU A 5 21.99 -25.32 -69.24
N ALA A 6 22.98 -26.23 -69.21
CA ALA A 6 23.69 -26.65 -68.01
C ALA A 6 24.40 -25.42 -67.39
N ARG A 7 23.62 -24.48 -66.86
CA ARG A 7 24.09 -23.22 -66.29
C ARG A 7 25.06 -23.57 -65.15
N GLY A 8 26.28 -23.04 -65.24
CA GLY A 8 27.35 -23.28 -64.27
C GLY A 8 28.26 -24.47 -64.57
N TRP A 9 27.89 -25.40 -65.47
CA TRP A 9 28.72 -26.59 -65.77
C TRP A 9 29.83 -26.35 -66.81
N PHE A 10 29.63 -25.40 -67.73
CA PHE A 10 30.60 -25.07 -68.78
C PHE A 10 31.32 -23.76 -68.47
N ALA A 11 32.62 -23.70 -68.77
CA ALA A 11 33.42 -22.48 -68.75
C ALA A 11 33.12 -21.62 -70.00
N PRO A 12 33.53 -20.33 -70.03
CA PRO A 12 33.30 -19.44 -71.17
C PRO A 12 33.87 -19.95 -72.51
N ASP A 13 34.88 -20.81 -72.47
CA ASP A 13 35.50 -21.46 -73.63
C ASP A 13 34.72 -22.69 -74.15
N GLY A 14 33.56 -23.00 -73.56
CA GLY A 14 32.70 -24.12 -73.92
C GLY A 14 33.15 -25.48 -73.38
N LYS A 15 34.26 -25.56 -72.65
CA LYS A 15 34.71 -26.80 -71.99
C LYS A 15 34.02 -26.99 -70.64
N ALA A 16 34.04 -28.21 -70.11
CA ALA A 16 33.58 -28.47 -68.75
C ALA A 16 34.37 -27.60 -67.75
N ARG A 17 33.65 -26.86 -66.90
CA ARG A 17 34.20 -25.95 -65.89
C ARG A 17 34.95 -26.71 -64.80
N TYR A 18 34.40 -27.84 -64.37
CA TYR A 18 34.97 -28.66 -63.30
C TYR A 18 35.74 -29.84 -63.91
N GLU A 19 37.05 -29.86 -63.67
CA GLU A 19 37.92 -30.96 -64.05
C GLU A 19 38.13 -31.91 -62.88
N VAL A 20 37.60 -33.13 -62.98
CA VAL A 20 37.76 -34.15 -61.94
C VAL A 20 39.23 -34.54 -61.84
N LEU A 21 39.81 -34.32 -60.65
CA LEU A 21 41.17 -34.69 -60.30
C LEU A 21 41.21 -36.09 -59.68
N GLU A 22 40.24 -36.38 -58.82
CA GLU A 22 40.17 -37.62 -58.04
C GLU A 22 38.71 -37.95 -57.71
N THR A 23 38.30 -39.19 -57.93
CA THR A 23 36.99 -39.68 -57.48
C THR A 23 37.09 -40.13 -56.03
N LEU A 24 36.15 -39.69 -55.20
CA LEU A 24 36.11 -40.01 -53.77
C LEU A 24 35.11 -41.13 -53.49
N PRO A 25 35.21 -41.82 -52.35
CA PRO A 25 34.23 -42.82 -51.96
C PRO A 25 32.80 -42.26 -52.03
N PRO A 26 31.85 -42.97 -52.66
CA PRO A 26 30.49 -42.50 -52.78
C PRO A 26 29.80 -42.44 -51.41
N GLY A 27 28.96 -41.43 -51.22
CA GLY A 27 28.03 -41.36 -50.10
C GLY A 27 26.68 -41.98 -50.45
N GLU A 28 25.76 -41.97 -49.49
CA GLU A 28 24.38 -42.44 -49.69
C GLU A 28 23.68 -41.56 -50.73
N GLY A 29 23.48 -42.09 -51.95
CA GLY A 29 22.81 -41.39 -53.06
C GLY A 29 23.60 -40.23 -53.70
N VAL A 30 24.86 -40.00 -53.31
CA VAL A 30 25.68 -38.88 -53.79
C VAL A 30 27.08 -39.36 -54.18
N ALA A 31 27.50 -39.04 -55.42
CA ALA A 31 28.85 -39.27 -55.88
C ALA A 31 29.73 -38.04 -55.61
N PHE A 32 30.94 -38.25 -55.10
CA PHE A 32 31.87 -37.18 -54.75
C PHE A 32 33.14 -37.27 -55.59
N ALA A 33 33.65 -36.12 -55.99
CA ALA A 33 34.94 -35.98 -56.64
C ALA A 33 35.64 -34.71 -56.18
N ARG A 34 36.96 -34.77 -56.03
CA ARG A 34 37.79 -33.58 -55.96
C ARG A 34 38.02 -33.08 -57.38
N ALA A 35 37.71 -31.81 -57.64
CA ALA A 35 37.80 -31.22 -58.97
C ALA A 35 38.51 -29.86 -58.94
N ARG A 36 39.08 -29.44 -60.08
CA ARG A 36 39.57 -28.07 -60.30
C ARG A 36 38.48 -27.27 -61.00
N ASP A 37 38.04 -26.17 -60.39
CA ASP A 37 37.23 -25.15 -61.06
C ASP A 37 38.16 -24.36 -61.98
N ARG A 38 38.08 -24.61 -63.29
CA ARG A 38 38.96 -24.00 -64.31
C ARG A 38 38.72 -22.50 -64.51
N VAL A 39 37.57 -21.98 -64.07
CA VAL A 39 37.23 -20.56 -64.21
C VAL A 39 37.80 -19.75 -63.05
N LEU A 40 37.68 -20.25 -61.82
CA LEU A 40 38.15 -19.57 -60.60
C LEU A 40 39.51 -20.07 -60.10
N ASP A 41 40.12 -20.99 -60.84
CA ASP A 41 41.38 -21.66 -60.55
C ASP A 41 41.55 -22.14 -59.10
N ARG A 42 40.63 -22.99 -58.66
CA ARG A 42 40.64 -23.52 -57.28
C ARG A 42 40.20 -24.97 -57.21
N THR A 43 40.65 -25.67 -56.17
CA THR A 43 40.15 -27.01 -55.84
C THR A 43 38.79 -26.91 -55.16
N VAL A 44 37.83 -27.69 -55.63
CA VAL A 44 36.48 -27.82 -55.07
C VAL A 44 36.15 -29.28 -54.82
N LEU A 45 35.25 -29.54 -53.88
CA LEU A 45 34.49 -30.78 -53.88
C LEU A 45 33.33 -30.63 -54.84
N LEU A 46 33.24 -31.52 -55.82
CA LEU A 46 32.09 -31.70 -56.68
C LEU A 46 31.25 -32.86 -56.16
N ALA A 47 30.02 -32.57 -55.75
CA ALA A 47 29.03 -33.55 -55.36
C ALA A 47 27.96 -33.67 -56.46
N LEU A 48 27.63 -34.89 -56.87
CA LEU A 48 26.64 -35.20 -57.90
C LEU A 48 25.53 -36.07 -57.31
N GLY A 49 24.28 -35.62 -57.44
CA GLY A 49 23.13 -36.29 -56.82
C GLY A 49 21.78 -35.80 -57.35
N GLY A 50 20.74 -35.99 -56.54
CA GLY A 50 19.37 -35.55 -56.81
C GLY A 50 19.05 -34.13 -56.31
N GLU A 51 17.78 -33.72 -56.41
CA GLU A 51 17.32 -32.39 -55.95
C GLU A 51 17.50 -32.16 -54.45
N GLU A 52 17.48 -33.22 -53.64
CA GLU A 52 17.74 -33.14 -52.19
C GLU A 52 19.13 -32.55 -51.89
N LEU A 53 20.13 -32.87 -52.72
CA LEU A 53 21.48 -32.33 -52.62
C LEU A 53 21.52 -30.82 -52.92
N ALA A 54 20.77 -30.36 -53.93
CA ALA A 54 20.63 -28.94 -54.22
C ALA A 54 19.92 -28.21 -53.09
N GLU A 55 18.90 -28.82 -52.48
CA GLU A 55 18.18 -28.24 -51.35
C GLU A 55 19.11 -28.03 -50.14
N GLU A 56 19.87 -29.06 -49.74
CA GLU A 56 20.84 -28.97 -48.65
C GLU A 56 21.92 -27.90 -48.90
N ALA A 57 22.43 -27.84 -50.14
CA ALA A 57 23.43 -26.86 -50.54
C ALA A 57 22.88 -25.42 -50.49
N ARG A 58 21.62 -25.21 -50.90
CA ARG A 58 20.96 -23.89 -50.78
C ARG A 58 20.79 -23.48 -49.32
N TRP A 59 20.46 -24.41 -48.42
CA TRP A 59 20.35 -24.12 -46.98
C TRP A 59 21.70 -23.80 -46.36
N SER A 60 22.75 -24.55 -46.71
CA SER A 60 24.13 -24.25 -46.28
C SER A 60 24.60 -22.90 -46.81
N GLY A 61 24.30 -22.56 -48.08
CA GLY A 61 24.64 -21.28 -48.69
C GLY A 61 24.00 -20.06 -48.02
N ARG A 62 22.79 -20.20 -47.46
CA ARG A 62 22.08 -19.12 -46.74
C ARG A 62 22.74 -18.69 -45.43
N LEU A 63 23.67 -19.47 -44.90
CA LEU A 63 24.27 -19.21 -43.59
C LEU A 63 25.39 -18.17 -43.64
N GLU A 64 26.05 -17.93 -44.79
CA GLU A 64 27.09 -16.90 -44.99
C GLU A 64 28.04 -16.70 -43.78
N GLN A 65 28.54 -17.79 -43.19
CA GLN A 65 29.37 -17.74 -41.99
C GLN A 65 30.53 -18.75 -42.06
N PRO A 66 31.70 -18.46 -41.45
CA PRO A 66 32.92 -19.27 -41.60
C PRO A 66 32.79 -20.75 -41.19
N ALA A 67 31.89 -21.04 -40.25
CA ALA A 67 31.73 -22.37 -39.67
C ALA A 67 30.56 -23.19 -40.25
N ALA A 68 29.94 -22.72 -41.35
CA ALA A 68 29.14 -23.55 -42.26
C ALA A 68 29.98 -23.96 -43.49
N LEU A 69 29.65 -25.08 -44.12
CA LEU A 69 30.31 -25.47 -45.38
C LEU A 69 30.00 -24.43 -46.48
N THR A 70 31.05 -23.86 -47.06
CA THR A 70 30.90 -22.87 -48.14
C THR A 70 30.50 -23.57 -49.43
N VAL A 71 29.29 -23.29 -49.91
CA VAL A 71 28.79 -23.70 -51.23
C VAL A 71 29.16 -22.61 -52.23
N TYR A 72 29.81 -23.02 -53.31
CA TYR A 72 30.29 -22.11 -54.35
C TYR A 72 29.38 -22.04 -55.56
N ASP A 73 28.76 -23.15 -55.92
CA ASP A 73 27.92 -23.26 -57.10
C ASP A 73 26.93 -24.42 -56.94
N VAL A 74 25.75 -24.27 -57.53
CA VAL A 74 24.72 -25.30 -57.61
C VAL A 74 24.07 -25.21 -58.98
N GLY A 75 24.05 -26.31 -59.72
CA GLY A 75 23.46 -26.33 -61.05
C GLY A 75 23.08 -27.74 -61.49
N ARG A 76 22.81 -27.87 -62.80
CA ARG A 76 22.53 -29.14 -63.44
C ARG A 76 23.60 -29.45 -64.47
N GLY A 77 24.11 -30.68 -64.43
CA GLY A 77 25.04 -31.21 -65.40
C GLY A 77 24.36 -31.55 -66.74
N PRO A 78 25.14 -31.90 -67.77
CA PRO A 78 24.63 -32.27 -69.10
C PRO A 78 23.75 -33.52 -69.09
N ASP A 79 23.92 -34.39 -68.08
CA ASP A 79 23.12 -35.59 -67.83
C ASP A 79 21.84 -35.32 -67.01
N GLY A 80 21.54 -34.04 -66.73
CA GLY A 80 20.38 -33.60 -65.97
C GLY A 80 20.51 -33.75 -64.45
N LYS A 81 21.59 -34.34 -63.95
CA LYS A 81 21.84 -34.50 -62.51
C LYS A 81 22.21 -33.17 -61.86
N VAL A 82 21.86 -33.03 -60.59
CA VAL A 82 22.26 -31.87 -59.80
C VAL A 82 23.74 -32.02 -59.45
N PHE A 83 24.48 -30.92 -59.61
CA PHE A 83 25.82 -30.80 -59.07
C PHE A 83 25.87 -29.68 -58.03
N VAL A 84 26.71 -29.88 -57.03
CA VAL A 84 27.08 -28.88 -56.03
C VAL A 84 28.60 -28.80 -56.01
N ALA A 85 29.13 -27.61 -56.30
CA ALA A 85 30.53 -27.30 -56.07
C ALA A 85 30.65 -26.59 -54.72
N ALA A 86 31.43 -27.15 -53.81
CA ALA A 86 31.63 -26.60 -52.48
C ALA A 86 33.11 -26.61 -52.12
N MET A 87 33.44 -26.01 -50.97
CA MET A 87 34.76 -26.16 -50.39
C MET A 87 35.10 -27.65 -50.21
N ASP A 88 36.36 -28.00 -50.47
CA ASP A 88 36.86 -29.35 -50.27
C ASP A 88 36.87 -29.77 -48.79
N TRP A 89 35.76 -30.34 -48.34
CA TRP A 89 35.57 -30.88 -46.99
C TRP A 89 36.42 -32.11 -46.70
N THR A 90 37.01 -32.77 -47.70
CA THR A 90 37.91 -33.91 -47.47
C THR A 90 39.19 -33.51 -46.73
N ARG A 91 39.49 -32.21 -46.70
CA ARG A 91 40.55 -31.64 -45.87
C ARG A 91 40.17 -31.63 -44.38
N GLY A 92 38.88 -31.69 -44.07
CA GLY A 92 38.36 -31.76 -42.71
C GLY A 92 38.33 -33.20 -42.21
N THR A 93 38.70 -33.39 -40.94
CA THR A 93 38.55 -34.68 -40.26
C THR A 93 37.31 -34.63 -39.35
N PRO A 94 36.40 -35.62 -39.43
CA PRO A 94 35.26 -35.69 -38.51
C PRO A 94 35.71 -35.67 -37.05
N LEU A 95 35.01 -34.89 -36.22
CA LEU A 95 35.31 -34.73 -34.80
C LEU A 95 35.31 -36.08 -34.09
N ALA A 96 34.47 -37.03 -34.50
CA ALA A 96 34.45 -38.41 -34.02
C ALA A 96 35.83 -39.09 -34.04
N ARG A 97 36.66 -38.83 -35.06
CA ARG A 97 37.98 -39.47 -35.25
C ARG A 97 39.10 -38.79 -34.48
N ILE A 98 38.99 -37.48 -34.27
CA ILE A 98 40.05 -36.68 -33.61
C ILE A 98 39.76 -36.43 -32.13
N LEU A 99 38.51 -36.51 -31.69
CA LEU A 99 38.09 -36.28 -30.31
C LEU A 99 38.94 -37.06 -29.27
N PRO A 100 39.31 -38.33 -29.48
CA PRO A 100 40.18 -39.06 -28.54
C PRO A 100 41.58 -38.47 -28.39
N LYS A 101 42.03 -37.66 -29.36
CA LYS A 101 43.35 -37.01 -29.40
C LYS A 101 43.32 -35.55 -28.96
N MET A 102 42.13 -34.96 -28.79
CA MET A 102 41.95 -33.56 -28.40
C MET A 102 42.05 -33.39 -26.89
N THR A 103 42.50 -32.22 -26.46
CA THR A 103 42.30 -31.75 -25.09
C THR A 103 40.84 -31.39 -24.86
N ARG A 104 40.42 -31.35 -23.58
CA ARG A 104 39.07 -30.93 -23.20
C ARG A 104 38.76 -29.51 -23.69
N ASP A 105 39.75 -28.61 -23.66
CA ASP A 105 39.55 -27.20 -24.00
C ASP A 105 39.43 -27.02 -25.53
N GLU A 106 40.19 -27.76 -26.33
CA GLU A 106 40.00 -27.82 -27.79
C GLU A 106 38.64 -28.42 -28.16
N ALA A 107 38.24 -29.50 -27.49
CA ALA A 107 36.94 -30.13 -27.72
C ALA A 107 35.78 -29.20 -27.34
N LEU A 108 35.95 -28.41 -26.28
CA LEU A 108 34.98 -27.41 -25.86
C LEU A 108 34.93 -26.22 -26.83
N ALA A 109 36.08 -25.75 -27.34
CA ALA A 109 36.15 -24.70 -28.36
C ALA A 109 35.40 -25.13 -29.64
N ALA A 110 35.53 -26.40 -30.04
CA ALA A 110 34.75 -26.96 -31.14
C ALA A 110 33.24 -26.88 -30.87
N VAL A 111 32.78 -27.19 -29.65
CA VAL A 111 31.36 -27.06 -29.29
C VAL A 111 30.89 -25.61 -29.27
N VAL A 112 31.72 -24.67 -28.81
CA VAL A 112 31.41 -23.24 -28.86
C VAL A 112 31.18 -22.80 -30.30
N ALA A 113 32.06 -23.18 -31.23
CA ALA A 113 31.91 -22.88 -32.64
C ALA A 113 30.61 -23.48 -33.21
N VAL A 114 30.31 -24.75 -32.90
CA VAL A 114 29.05 -25.40 -33.31
C VAL A 114 27.82 -24.68 -32.72
N ALA A 115 27.88 -24.25 -31.46
CA ALA A 115 26.80 -23.51 -30.81
C ALA A 115 26.53 -22.15 -31.48
N GLN A 116 27.59 -21.44 -31.86
CA GLN A 116 27.50 -20.15 -32.58
C GLN A 116 26.86 -20.34 -33.96
N VAL A 117 27.30 -21.33 -34.73
CA VAL A 117 26.72 -21.64 -36.05
C VAL A 117 25.26 -22.03 -35.93
N ALA A 118 24.91 -22.87 -34.94
CA ALA A 118 23.55 -23.28 -34.66
C ALA A 118 22.65 -22.10 -34.25
N ALA A 119 23.18 -21.14 -33.48
CA ALA A 119 22.46 -19.91 -33.10
C ALA A 119 22.19 -19.03 -34.32
N HIS A 120 23.18 -18.87 -35.19
CA HIS A 120 23.03 -18.10 -36.43
C HIS A 120 22.05 -18.78 -37.40
N ALA A 121 22.13 -20.10 -37.54
CA ALA A 121 21.20 -20.88 -38.35
C ALA A 121 19.76 -20.73 -37.86
N GLU A 122 19.53 -20.86 -36.55
CA GLU A 122 18.22 -20.68 -35.91
C GLU A 122 17.63 -19.29 -36.20
N SER A 123 18.45 -18.23 -36.18
CA SER A 123 18.01 -16.86 -36.51
C SER A 123 17.56 -16.67 -37.96
N ARG A 124 17.99 -17.56 -38.87
CA ARG A 124 17.64 -17.55 -40.29
C ARG A 124 16.63 -18.64 -40.67
N GLY A 125 16.03 -19.30 -39.68
CA GLY A 125 15.08 -20.38 -39.91
C GLY A 125 15.70 -21.64 -40.54
N VAL A 126 17.00 -21.86 -40.33
CA VAL A 126 17.73 -23.06 -40.76
C VAL A 126 18.00 -23.93 -39.54
N VAL A 127 17.86 -25.25 -39.68
CA VAL A 127 18.12 -26.19 -38.58
C VAL A 127 19.05 -27.31 -39.04
N HIS A 128 19.61 -28.00 -38.05
CA HIS A 128 20.38 -29.21 -38.28
C HIS A 128 19.55 -30.44 -37.84
N PRO A 129 19.15 -31.34 -38.75
CA PRO A 129 18.21 -32.43 -38.44
C PRO A 129 18.82 -33.50 -37.53
N ARG A 130 20.15 -33.70 -37.60
CA ARG A 130 20.82 -34.74 -36.81
C ARG A 130 22.22 -34.40 -36.33
N LEU A 131 22.42 -33.28 -35.63
CA LEU A 131 23.77 -32.85 -35.23
C LEU A 131 24.52 -33.90 -34.39
N ASP A 132 25.60 -34.46 -34.93
CA ASP A 132 26.47 -35.45 -34.26
C ASP A 132 27.98 -35.22 -34.52
N LEU A 133 28.82 -36.16 -34.05
CA LEU A 133 30.29 -36.04 -34.14
C LEU A 133 30.84 -36.28 -35.55
N GLU A 134 30.09 -36.91 -36.45
CA GLU A 134 30.53 -37.18 -37.82
C GLU A 134 30.30 -35.97 -38.73
N GLN A 135 29.32 -35.13 -38.39
CA GLN A 135 28.94 -33.94 -39.17
C GLN A 135 29.67 -32.67 -38.76
N VAL A 136 30.49 -32.75 -37.72
CA VAL A 136 31.35 -31.66 -37.25
C VAL A 136 32.76 -31.96 -37.74
N LEU A 137 33.25 -31.16 -38.67
CA LEU A 137 34.55 -31.35 -39.33
C LEU A 137 35.56 -30.36 -38.77
N SER A 138 36.72 -30.84 -38.36
CA SER A 138 37.87 -30.01 -37.97
C SER A 138 38.86 -29.90 -39.11
N PHE A 139 39.26 -28.69 -39.46
CA PHE A 139 40.16 -28.40 -40.57
C PHE A 139 41.58 -28.06 -40.08
N PRO A 140 42.61 -28.20 -40.94
CA PRO A 140 43.99 -27.86 -40.59
C PRO A 140 44.21 -26.38 -40.21
N ASP A 141 43.30 -25.49 -40.61
CA ASP A 141 43.28 -24.08 -40.23
C ASP A 141 42.77 -23.85 -38.79
N GLY A 142 42.47 -24.92 -38.04
CA GLY A 142 41.94 -24.89 -36.69
C GLY A 142 40.45 -24.56 -36.61
N GLN A 143 39.78 -24.37 -37.75
CA GLN A 143 38.35 -24.08 -37.78
C GLN A 143 37.51 -25.35 -37.76
N VAL A 144 36.35 -25.24 -37.12
CA VAL A 144 35.33 -26.29 -37.12
C VAL A 144 34.19 -25.87 -38.02
N ARG A 145 33.75 -26.78 -38.89
CA ARG A 145 32.62 -26.54 -39.79
C ARG A 145 31.60 -27.65 -39.70
N VAL A 146 30.33 -27.29 -39.84
CA VAL A 146 29.21 -28.22 -39.76
C VAL A 146 28.60 -28.43 -41.15
N VAL A 147 28.40 -29.69 -41.54
CA VAL A 147 27.73 -30.13 -42.78
C VAL A 147 26.35 -30.73 -42.46
N GLY A 148 25.40 -30.78 -43.39
CA GLY A 148 24.09 -31.38 -43.14
C GLY A 148 22.95 -30.41 -42.81
N TRP A 149 23.05 -29.13 -43.20
CA TRP A 149 22.02 -28.12 -42.90
C TRP A 149 20.77 -28.28 -43.75
N SER A 150 19.60 -28.21 -43.14
CA SER A 150 18.32 -28.43 -43.83
C SER A 150 17.24 -27.43 -43.42
N ARG A 151 16.09 -27.52 -44.12
CA ARG A 151 14.86 -26.85 -43.69
C ARG A 151 14.38 -27.33 -42.31
N PRO A 152 13.60 -26.52 -41.57
CA PRO A 152 12.88 -26.96 -40.38
C PRO A 152 11.97 -28.16 -40.67
N GLN A 153 12.01 -29.16 -39.81
CA GLN A 153 11.09 -30.31 -39.82
C GLN A 153 10.36 -30.38 -38.48
N GLU A 154 9.10 -30.80 -38.51
CA GLU A 154 8.33 -31.02 -37.28
C GLU A 154 8.96 -32.12 -36.43
N GLY A 155 8.94 -31.94 -35.11
CA GLY A 155 9.48 -32.93 -34.16
C GLY A 155 11.00 -32.90 -33.95
N LEU A 156 11.73 -31.99 -34.61
CA LEU A 156 13.16 -31.78 -34.32
C LEU A 156 13.37 -31.12 -32.95
N ASP A 157 14.45 -31.52 -32.29
CA ASP A 157 14.89 -30.84 -31.08
C ASP A 157 15.32 -29.39 -31.40
N PRO A 158 15.02 -28.43 -30.51
CA PRO A 158 15.56 -27.07 -30.64
C PRO A 158 17.09 -27.10 -30.77
N ALA A 159 17.65 -26.17 -31.54
CA ALA A 159 19.10 -26.11 -31.83
C ALA A 159 19.96 -26.20 -30.55
N ALA A 160 19.55 -25.50 -29.50
CA ALA A 160 20.21 -25.55 -28.20
C ALA A 160 20.28 -26.98 -27.62
N ARG A 161 19.20 -27.76 -27.74
CA ARG A 161 19.12 -29.12 -27.20
C ARG A 161 19.97 -30.10 -28.01
N SER A 162 20.02 -29.94 -29.33
CA SER A 162 20.91 -30.71 -30.21
C SER A 162 22.39 -30.46 -29.87
N VAL A 163 22.78 -29.20 -29.66
CA VAL A 163 24.14 -28.84 -29.23
C VAL A 163 24.45 -29.38 -27.82
N GLN A 164 23.49 -29.36 -26.89
CA GLN A 164 23.67 -29.95 -25.56
C GLN A 164 23.86 -31.47 -25.59
N LYS A 165 23.17 -32.18 -26.50
CA LYS A 165 23.38 -33.62 -26.73
C LYS A 165 24.79 -33.90 -27.26
N LEU A 166 25.26 -33.09 -28.21
CA LEU A 166 26.62 -33.16 -28.74
C LEU A 166 27.67 -32.89 -27.64
N LEU A 167 27.51 -31.81 -26.87
CA LEU A 167 28.37 -31.48 -25.73
C LEU A 167 28.46 -32.65 -24.74
N ARG A 168 27.32 -33.28 -24.41
CA ARG A 168 27.30 -34.44 -23.51
C ARG A 168 28.14 -35.59 -24.07
N ARG A 169 28.05 -35.89 -25.36
CA ARG A 169 28.86 -36.94 -26.01
C ARG A 169 30.36 -36.60 -25.97
N ILE A 170 30.70 -35.33 -26.22
CA ILE A 170 32.08 -34.83 -26.21
C ILE A 170 32.70 -34.90 -24.82
N LEU A 171 31.91 -34.72 -23.75
CA LEU A 171 32.43 -34.74 -22.39
C LEU A 171 32.65 -36.15 -21.82
N VAL A 172 32.04 -37.19 -22.40
CA VAL A 172 32.15 -38.57 -21.90
C VAL A 172 33.60 -39.06 -21.83
N PRO A 173 34.45 -38.89 -22.87
CA PRO A 173 35.85 -39.32 -22.82
C PRO A 173 36.69 -38.59 -21.77
N PHE A 174 36.31 -37.37 -21.36
CA PHE A 174 37.07 -36.54 -20.41
C PHE A 174 36.67 -36.75 -18.94
N GLY A 175 35.79 -37.71 -18.64
CA GLY A 175 35.39 -38.05 -17.28
C GLY A 175 34.44 -37.04 -16.63
N ARG A 176 34.61 -36.77 -15.32
CA ARG A 176 33.71 -35.87 -14.59
C ARG A 176 33.93 -34.42 -15.02
N ALA A 177 33.01 -33.87 -15.81
CA ALA A 177 32.99 -32.45 -16.12
C ALA A 177 32.85 -31.58 -14.84
N PRO A 178 33.40 -30.36 -14.82
CA PRO A 178 33.20 -29.42 -13.71
C PRO A 178 31.74 -29.09 -13.47
N ARG A 179 31.37 -28.78 -12.22
CA ARG A 179 29.97 -28.48 -11.82
C ARG A 179 29.32 -27.40 -12.68
N ALA A 180 30.08 -26.40 -13.11
CA ALA A 180 29.61 -25.32 -13.97
C ALA A 180 29.23 -25.82 -15.37
N LEU A 181 30.06 -26.66 -16.00
CA LEU A 181 29.77 -27.25 -17.31
C LEU A 181 28.59 -28.24 -17.24
N TRP A 182 28.46 -28.98 -16.13
CA TRP A 182 27.27 -29.81 -15.89
C TRP A 182 25.96 -29.03 -15.75
N LYS A 183 26.00 -27.78 -15.25
CA LYS A 183 24.82 -26.91 -15.26
C LYS A 183 24.41 -26.57 -16.69
N ILE A 184 25.37 -26.29 -17.57
CA ILE A 184 25.13 -26.01 -18.99
C ILE A 184 24.54 -27.25 -19.70
N VAL A 185 25.02 -28.46 -19.39
CA VAL A 185 24.49 -29.70 -20.00
C VAL A 185 23.08 -30.06 -19.52
N ARG A 186 22.74 -29.77 -18.25
CA ARG A 186 21.47 -30.21 -17.64
C ARG A 186 20.32 -29.23 -17.80
N HIS A 187 20.58 -27.94 -17.91
CA HIS A 187 19.52 -26.93 -17.93
C HIS A 187 19.11 -26.60 -19.35
N PRO A 188 17.81 -26.71 -19.71
CA PRO A 188 17.36 -26.36 -21.04
C PRO A 188 17.54 -24.86 -21.29
N TYR A 189 18.09 -24.52 -22.45
CA TYR A 189 18.17 -23.14 -22.92
C TYR A 189 16.98 -22.82 -23.82
N ARG A 190 16.62 -21.54 -23.87
CA ARG A 190 15.51 -21.04 -24.71
C ARG A 190 15.85 -21.08 -26.20
N ASN A 191 17.10 -20.78 -26.55
CA ASN A 191 17.64 -20.74 -27.91
C ASN A 191 19.14 -21.03 -27.90
N ALA A 192 19.73 -21.31 -29.07
CA ALA A 192 21.15 -21.62 -29.18
C ALA A 192 22.05 -20.41 -28.90
N THR A 193 21.54 -19.18 -29.05
CA THR A 193 22.28 -17.94 -28.74
C THR A 193 22.69 -17.87 -27.27
N HIS A 194 21.74 -18.14 -26.36
CA HIS A 194 22.03 -18.14 -24.93
C HIS A 194 22.99 -19.27 -24.52
N LEU A 195 22.88 -20.43 -25.17
CA LEU A 195 23.81 -21.55 -24.95
C LEU A 195 25.23 -21.22 -25.41
N ALA A 196 25.38 -20.63 -26.61
CA ALA A 196 26.67 -20.21 -27.15
C ALA A 196 27.34 -19.17 -26.23
N GLY A 197 26.57 -18.22 -25.71
CA GLY A 197 27.06 -17.22 -24.74
C GLY A 197 27.61 -17.85 -23.47
N ASP A 198 26.87 -18.77 -22.83
CA ASP A 198 27.32 -19.43 -21.59
C ASP A 198 28.51 -20.38 -21.81
N LEU A 199 28.57 -21.06 -22.96
CA LEU A 199 29.74 -21.88 -23.33
C LEU A 199 30.99 -21.03 -23.58
N SER A 200 30.84 -19.90 -24.27
CA SER A 200 31.93 -18.94 -24.50
C SER A 200 32.42 -18.34 -23.19
N ALA A 201 31.51 -17.87 -22.33
CA ALA A 201 31.84 -17.33 -21.00
C ALA A 201 32.58 -18.37 -20.13
N TYR A 202 32.18 -19.64 -20.21
CA TYR A 202 32.87 -20.72 -19.52
C TYR A 202 34.29 -20.96 -20.05
N LEU A 203 34.49 -20.97 -21.38
CA LEU A 203 35.82 -21.13 -22.00
C LEU A 203 36.77 -19.98 -21.62
N HIS A 204 36.26 -18.75 -21.55
CA HIS A 204 37.02 -17.54 -21.19
C HIS A 204 37.15 -17.31 -19.67
N ARG A 205 36.70 -18.26 -18.83
CA ARG A 205 36.76 -18.21 -17.36
C ARG A 205 36.01 -17.01 -16.73
N GLU A 206 34.93 -16.56 -17.36
CA GLU A 206 34.08 -15.50 -16.81
C GLU A 206 33.21 -16.01 -15.64
N SER A 207 33.04 -15.18 -14.60
CA SER A 207 32.43 -15.58 -13.32
C SER A 207 30.89 -15.69 -13.30
N ARG A 208 30.18 -15.33 -14.37
CA ARG A 208 28.70 -15.26 -14.38
C ARG A 208 28.10 -16.05 -15.56
N LEU A 209 27.69 -17.30 -15.31
CA LEU A 209 26.86 -18.08 -16.24
C LEU A 209 25.38 -17.72 -16.08
N ARG A 210 24.65 -17.53 -17.18
CA ARG A 210 23.20 -17.19 -17.19
C ARG A 210 22.29 -18.41 -16.96
N ALA A 211 22.85 -19.62 -16.95
CA ALA A 211 22.13 -20.87 -16.70
C ALA A 211 21.44 -20.90 -15.32
N GLY A 212 20.20 -20.41 -15.22
CA GLY A 212 19.38 -20.59 -14.03
C GLY A 212 18.07 -19.79 -13.98
N ARG A 213 16.96 -20.43 -14.36
CA ARG A 213 15.68 -20.51 -13.60
C ARG A 213 14.73 -21.46 -14.33
N VAL A 214 14.79 -22.75 -14.00
CA VAL A 214 13.69 -23.69 -14.34
C VAL A 214 12.66 -23.58 -13.23
N GLY A 215 11.43 -23.18 -13.58
CA GLY A 215 10.32 -23.08 -12.63
C GLY A 215 10.07 -24.40 -11.89
N LEU A 216 9.67 -24.29 -10.62
CA LEU A 216 9.46 -25.40 -9.68
C LEU A 216 8.64 -26.56 -10.30
N GLY A 217 7.61 -26.24 -11.09
CA GLY A 217 6.73 -27.22 -11.72
C GLY A 217 7.41 -28.20 -12.68
N ARG A 218 8.37 -27.74 -13.51
CA ARG A 218 9.09 -28.64 -14.44
C ARG A 218 10.07 -29.56 -13.72
N ARG A 219 10.59 -29.16 -12.57
CA ARG A 219 11.46 -30.00 -11.73
C ARG A 219 10.67 -31.14 -11.08
N LEU A 220 9.48 -30.82 -10.57
CA LEU A 220 8.56 -31.81 -10.01
C LEU A 220 8.11 -32.83 -11.07
N ALA A 221 7.67 -32.38 -12.25
CA ALA A 221 7.21 -33.28 -13.32
C ALA A 221 8.30 -34.24 -13.84
N SER A 222 9.54 -33.78 -13.94
CA SER A 222 10.65 -34.65 -14.34
C SER A 222 11.01 -35.67 -13.26
N TRP A 223 10.91 -35.29 -11.98
CA TRP A 223 11.25 -36.17 -10.86
C TRP A 223 10.20 -37.25 -10.63
N THR A 224 8.91 -36.91 -10.74
CA THR A 224 7.80 -37.88 -10.63
C THR A 224 7.86 -38.92 -11.75
N ALA A 225 8.26 -38.53 -12.96
CA ALA A 225 8.43 -39.45 -14.08
C ALA A 225 9.57 -40.46 -13.90
N HIS A 226 10.66 -40.09 -13.20
CA HIS A 226 11.83 -40.97 -13.01
C HIS A 226 11.78 -41.79 -11.71
N HIS A 227 10.93 -41.41 -10.76
CA HIS A 227 10.82 -42.10 -9.48
C HIS A 227 9.35 -42.35 -9.07
N PRO A 228 8.58 -43.11 -9.87
CA PRO A 228 7.14 -43.28 -9.66
C PRO A 228 6.83 -43.87 -8.27
N ALA A 229 7.56 -44.90 -7.84
CA ALA A 229 7.34 -45.52 -6.52
C ALA A 229 7.58 -44.56 -5.34
N ARG A 230 8.62 -43.72 -5.41
CA ARG A 230 8.92 -42.72 -4.36
C ARG A 230 7.94 -41.55 -4.42
N ALA A 231 7.51 -41.15 -5.61
CA ALA A 231 6.48 -40.14 -5.79
C ALA A 231 5.14 -40.61 -5.21
N THR A 232 4.74 -41.86 -5.44
CA THR A 232 3.54 -42.46 -4.82
C THR A 232 3.66 -42.48 -3.29
N LEU A 233 4.83 -42.82 -2.75
CA LEU A 233 5.06 -42.84 -1.31
C LEU A 233 4.98 -41.43 -0.71
N VAL A 234 5.63 -40.44 -1.33
CA VAL A 234 5.59 -39.03 -0.90
C VAL A 234 4.18 -38.46 -1.03
N CYS A 235 3.49 -38.67 -2.16
CA CYS A 235 2.11 -38.24 -2.32
C CYS A 235 1.19 -38.93 -1.31
N GLY A 236 1.38 -40.22 -1.05
CA GLY A 236 0.66 -40.97 -0.02
C GLY A 236 0.93 -40.45 1.39
N SER A 237 2.17 -40.11 1.72
CA SER A 237 2.53 -39.47 3.00
C SER A 237 1.94 -38.07 3.13
N VAL A 238 1.94 -37.28 2.07
CA VAL A 238 1.30 -35.95 2.06
C VAL A 238 -0.21 -36.08 2.19
N LEU A 239 -0.85 -37.03 1.50
CA LEU A 239 -2.28 -37.30 1.63
C LEU A 239 -2.63 -37.78 3.04
N LEU A 240 -1.80 -38.66 3.61
CA LEU A 240 -1.97 -39.16 4.98
C LEU A 240 -1.81 -38.02 5.99
N LEU A 241 -0.81 -37.15 5.83
CA LEU A 241 -0.63 -35.97 6.67
C LEU A 241 -1.78 -34.98 6.50
N LEU A 242 -2.32 -34.82 5.29
CA LEU A 242 -3.49 -33.99 5.04
C LEU A 242 -4.74 -34.58 5.70
N CYS A 243 -4.95 -35.90 5.59
CA CYS A 243 -6.03 -36.62 6.28
C CYS A 243 -5.89 -36.55 7.80
N LEU A 244 -4.67 -36.65 8.33
CA LEU A 244 -4.40 -36.49 9.76
C LEU A 244 -4.62 -35.05 10.22
N ALA A 245 -4.21 -34.07 9.43
CA ALA A 245 -4.45 -32.65 9.71
C ALA A 245 -5.95 -32.31 9.64
N LEU A 246 -6.68 -32.87 8.67
CA LEU A 246 -8.14 -32.73 8.57
C LEU A 246 -8.85 -33.46 9.71
N ALA A 247 -8.40 -34.64 10.10
CA ALA A 247 -8.93 -35.37 11.26
C ALA A 247 -8.62 -34.63 12.57
N ALA A 248 -7.43 -34.03 12.71
CA ALA A 248 -7.07 -33.20 13.85
C ALA A 248 -7.91 -31.91 13.88
N ALA A 249 -8.08 -31.23 12.75
CA ALA A 249 -8.94 -30.07 12.61
C ALA A 249 -10.41 -30.41 12.89
N PHE A 250 -10.88 -31.58 12.43
CA PHE A 250 -12.22 -32.08 12.69
C PHE A 250 -12.41 -32.46 14.17
N ASN A 251 -11.39 -33.07 14.81
CA ASN A 251 -11.40 -33.35 16.24
C ASN A 251 -11.31 -32.08 17.08
N LEU A 252 -10.54 -31.08 16.67
CA LEU A 252 -10.51 -29.74 17.29
C LEU A 252 -11.86 -29.04 17.09
N TYR A 253 -12.48 -29.18 15.93
CA TYR A 253 -13.83 -28.68 15.67
C TYR A 253 -14.89 -29.39 16.52
N LEU A 254 -14.81 -30.72 16.67
CA LEU A 254 -15.70 -31.49 17.54
C LEU A 254 -15.44 -31.19 19.02
N ALA A 255 -14.19 -30.97 19.43
CA ALA A 255 -13.82 -30.56 20.78
C ALA A 255 -14.34 -29.15 21.08
N ALA A 256 -14.14 -28.21 20.15
CA ALA A 256 -14.70 -26.86 20.23
C ALA A 256 -16.24 -26.90 20.25
N ARG A 257 -16.87 -27.80 19.47
CA ARG A 257 -18.33 -27.99 19.48
C ARG A 257 -18.84 -28.62 20.77
N LYS A 258 -18.10 -29.57 21.37
CA LYS A 258 -18.40 -30.17 22.68
C LYS A 258 -18.21 -29.14 23.80
N GLU A 259 -17.18 -28.31 23.71
CA GLU A 259 -17.00 -27.16 24.61
C GLU A 259 -18.11 -26.13 24.43
N ASP A 260 -18.55 -25.84 23.20
CA ASP A 260 -19.69 -24.95 22.95
C ASP A 260 -20.98 -25.54 23.49
N GLN A 261 -21.18 -26.86 23.40
CA GLN A 261 -22.36 -27.53 23.94
C GLN A 261 -22.32 -27.59 25.48
N ALA A 262 -21.14 -27.84 26.07
CA ALA A 262 -20.91 -27.75 27.51
C ALA A 262 -21.06 -26.30 28.02
N ARG A 263 -20.58 -25.31 27.26
CA ARG A 263 -20.77 -23.87 27.50
C ARG A 263 -22.23 -23.46 27.35
N ARG A 264 -23.01 -24.06 26.44
CA ARG A 264 -24.46 -23.84 26.32
C ARG A 264 -25.24 -24.43 27.48
N ILE A 265 -24.89 -25.64 27.93
CA ILE A 265 -25.50 -26.25 29.12
C ILE A 265 -25.11 -25.48 30.39
N ALA A 266 -23.84 -25.05 30.49
CA ALA A 266 -23.35 -24.20 31.57
C ALA A 266 -24.00 -22.80 31.52
N ARG A 267 -24.20 -22.23 30.32
CA ARG A 267 -24.96 -20.98 30.11
C ARG A 267 -26.42 -21.13 30.52
N GLN A 268 -27.08 -22.22 30.15
CA GLN A 268 -28.46 -22.47 30.57
C GLN A 268 -28.56 -22.67 32.09
N ALA A 269 -27.57 -23.32 32.72
CA ALA A 269 -27.50 -23.46 34.16
C ALA A 269 -27.15 -22.14 34.88
N SER A 270 -26.27 -21.30 34.29
CA SER A 270 -25.92 -19.98 34.82
C SER A 270 -27.03 -18.97 34.60
N GLU A 271 -27.75 -19.02 33.47
CA GLU A 271 -28.95 -18.24 33.17
C GLU A 271 -30.08 -18.61 34.11
N LYS A 272 -30.28 -19.91 34.42
CA LYS A 272 -31.25 -20.34 35.42
C LYS A 272 -30.89 -19.85 36.82
N ARG A 273 -29.62 -19.97 37.24
CA ARG A 273 -29.14 -19.44 38.53
C ARG A 273 -29.16 -17.91 38.59
N ALA A 274 -28.88 -17.24 37.48
CA ALA A 274 -28.99 -15.79 37.35
C ALA A 274 -30.45 -15.36 37.42
N SER A 275 -31.37 -16.07 36.77
CA SER A 275 -32.81 -15.84 36.85
C SER A 275 -33.36 -16.05 38.26
N GLU A 276 -32.89 -17.07 38.99
CA GLU A 276 -33.26 -17.31 40.40
C GLU A 276 -32.68 -16.24 41.35
N ARG A 277 -31.50 -15.70 41.04
CA ARG A 277 -30.91 -14.56 41.78
C ARG A 277 -31.59 -13.24 41.44
N LEU A 278 -31.99 -13.04 40.17
CA LEU A 278 -32.76 -11.89 39.72
C LEU A 278 -34.15 -11.89 40.36
N ALA A 279 -34.79 -13.06 40.48
CA ALA A 279 -36.07 -13.20 41.17
C ALA A 279 -35.97 -12.82 42.65
N ARG A 280 -34.92 -13.26 43.36
CA ARG A 280 -34.67 -12.87 44.76
C ARG A 280 -34.30 -11.39 44.92
N ALA A 281 -33.53 -10.84 43.99
CA ALA A 281 -33.21 -9.41 43.99
C ALA A 281 -34.45 -8.55 43.72
N ALA A 282 -35.33 -8.97 42.80
CA ALA A 282 -36.60 -8.32 42.53
C ALA A 282 -37.57 -8.40 43.72
N GLU A 283 -37.52 -9.49 44.49
CA GLU A 283 -38.26 -9.65 45.75
C GLU A 283 -37.76 -8.68 46.82
N GLY A 284 -36.43 -8.55 47.01
CA GLY A 284 -35.85 -7.55 47.92
C GLY A 284 -36.13 -6.10 47.50
N VAL A 285 -36.18 -5.80 46.20
CA VAL A 285 -36.61 -4.47 45.71
C VAL A 285 -38.08 -4.22 46.05
N ARG A 286 -38.96 -5.23 45.91
CA ARG A 286 -40.37 -5.13 46.27
C ARG A 286 -40.58 -4.88 47.76
N GLU A 287 -39.83 -5.54 48.63
CA GLU A 287 -39.89 -5.30 50.09
C GLU A 287 -39.51 -3.86 50.45
N VAL A 288 -38.47 -3.31 49.81
CA VAL A 288 -38.05 -1.92 50.02
C VAL A 288 -39.09 -0.94 49.46
N GLU A 289 -39.69 -1.25 48.30
CA GLU A 289 -40.79 -0.44 47.74
C GLU A 289 -42.06 -0.48 48.60
N GLU A 290 -42.30 -1.56 49.32
CA GLU A 290 -43.43 -1.71 50.23
C GLU A 290 -43.22 -0.93 51.54
N ALA A 291 -42.03 -1.04 52.14
CA ALA A 291 -41.65 -0.24 53.30
C ALA A 291 -41.64 1.28 53.02
N ASP A 292 -41.23 1.69 51.81
CA ASP A 292 -41.30 3.09 51.39
C ASP A 292 -42.73 3.54 51.07
N ARG A 293 -43.60 2.64 50.57
CA ARG A 293 -45.05 2.93 50.43
C ARG A 293 -45.70 3.20 51.78
N GLU A 294 -45.39 2.41 52.79
CA GLU A 294 -45.89 2.61 54.16
C GLU A 294 -45.40 3.94 54.75
N ARG A 295 -44.12 4.28 54.57
CA ARG A 295 -43.58 5.58 55.02
C ARG A 295 -44.23 6.76 54.30
N LEU A 296 -44.50 6.65 53.00
CA LEU A 296 -45.20 7.68 52.23
C LEU A 296 -46.65 7.81 52.69
N ALA A 297 -47.33 6.71 53.00
CA ALA A 297 -48.69 6.72 53.54
C ALA A 297 -48.73 7.43 54.91
N VAL A 298 -47.80 7.14 55.81
CA VAL A 298 -47.69 7.82 57.12
C VAL A 298 -47.39 9.32 56.98
N LEU A 299 -46.55 9.70 56.01
CA LEU A 299 -46.25 11.12 55.74
C LEU A 299 -47.42 11.85 55.08
N ALA A 300 -48.18 11.19 54.20
CA ALA A 300 -49.40 11.71 53.61
C ALA A 300 -50.51 11.86 54.66
N GLU A 301 -50.68 10.87 55.54
CA GLU A 301 -51.63 10.94 56.66
C GLU A 301 -51.28 12.07 57.64
N ARG A 302 -49.99 12.28 57.93
CA ARG A 302 -49.53 13.44 58.71
C ARG A 302 -49.84 14.76 58.01
N ARG A 303 -49.64 14.86 56.70
CA ARG A 303 -49.99 16.06 55.91
C ARG A 303 -51.50 16.33 55.97
N ASP A 304 -52.31 15.29 55.78
CA ASP A 304 -53.77 15.39 55.78
C ASP A 304 -54.31 15.73 57.20
N ALA A 305 -53.67 15.22 58.26
CA ALA A 305 -53.94 15.62 59.65
C ALA A 305 -53.61 17.11 59.91
N TYR A 306 -52.51 17.62 59.33
CA TYR A 306 -52.15 19.04 59.38
C TYR A 306 -53.18 19.95 58.67
N HIS A 307 -53.73 19.49 57.54
CA HIS A 307 -54.80 20.20 56.82
C HIS A 307 -56.15 20.22 57.58
N SER A 308 -56.36 19.34 58.57
CA SER A 308 -57.61 19.27 59.35
C SER A 308 -57.68 20.23 60.54
N THR A 309 -56.55 20.88 60.90
CA THR A 309 -56.47 21.93 61.93
C THR A 309 -56.43 23.31 61.30
N GLU A 310 -57.46 24.11 61.54
CA GLU A 310 -57.73 25.37 60.86
C GLU A 310 -56.64 26.46 61.06
N ALA A 311 -56.36 27.14 59.93
CA ALA A 311 -56.00 28.55 59.73
C ALA A 311 -54.52 28.94 59.47
N LEU A 312 -54.38 29.64 58.32
CA LEU A 312 -53.39 30.68 57.96
C LEU A 312 -52.00 30.27 57.44
N ARG A 313 -51.83 30.39 56.11
CA ARG A 313 -50.59 30.34 55.29
C ARG A 313 -49.75 29.07 55.46
N PRO A 314 -49.10 28.55 54.40
CA PRO A 314 -48.22 27.41 54.58
C PRO A 314 -47.12 27.78 55.58
N THR A 315 -47.17 27.16 56.76
CA THR A 315 -46.11 27.30 57.76
C THR A 315 -44.86 26.57 57.25
N GLU A 316 -43.66 26.94 57.73
CA GLU A 316 -42.39 26.30 57.32
C GLU A 316 -42.43 24.76 57.39
N GLY A 317 -43.27 24.19 58.27
CA GLY A 317 -43.49 22.75 58.38
C GLY A 317 -44.18 22.11 57.17
N GLU A 318 -45.11 22.81 56.50
CA GLU A 318 -45.86 22.30 55.34
C GLU A 318 -44.97 22.26 54.09
N LEU A 319 -44.22 23.35 53.84
CA LEU A 319 -43.19 23.42 52.81
C LEU A 319 -42.05 22.41 53.05
N ALA A 320 -41.70 22.14 54.31
CA ALA A 320 -40.70 21.13 54.65
C ALA A 320 -41.19 19.70 54.39
N ILE A 321 -42.49 19.40 54.58
CA ILE A 321 -43.08 18.08 54.28
C ILE A 321 -43.17 17.86 52.77
N ASP A 322 -43.63 18.85 52.00
CA ASP A 322 -43.72 18.78 50.54
C ASP A 322 -42.34 18.70 49.86
N ALA A 323 -41.36 19.47 50.35
CA ALA A 323 -39.97 19.36 49.91
C ALA A 323 -39.37 17.97 50.22
N ARG A 324 -39.76 17.36 51.34
CA ARG A 324 -39.32 16.01 51.72
C ARG A 324 -39.99 14.92 50.88
N LEU A 325 -41.26 15.10 50.50
CA LEU A 325 -41.98 14.25 49.55
C LEU A 325 -41.39 14.33 48.13
N ALA A 326 -41.05 15.54 47.67
CA ALA A 326 -40.39 15.76 46.38
C ALA A 326 -38.94 15.20 46.37
N ALA A 327 -38.18 15.37 47.46
CA ALA A 327 -36.84 14.81 47.60
C ALA A 327 -36.86 13.28 47.69
N LEU A 328 -37.84 12.67 48.37
CA LEU A 328 -37.99 11.22 48.49
C LEU A 328 -38.40 10.58 47.15
N SER A 329 -39.30 11.21 46.39
CA SER A 329 -39.72 10.74 45.06
C SER A 329 -38.60 10.84 44.00
N SER A 330 -37.81 11.92 44.01
CA SER A 330 -36.61 12.07 43.16
C SER A 330 -35.48 11.08 43.52
N ARG A 331 -35.28 10.83 44.83
CA ARG A 331 -34.33 9.82 45.33
C ARG A 331 -34.76 8.39 44.96
N ARG A 332 -36.06 8.09 44.87
CA ARG A 332 -36.60 6.78 44.46
C ARG A 332 -36.21 6.41 43.03
N ALA A 333 -36.37 7.33 42.07
CA ALA A 333 -36.01 7.10 40.66
C ALA A 333 -34.49 6.94 40.46
N THR A 334 -33.70 7.67 41.26
CA THR A 334 -32.23 7.66 41.18
C THR A 334 -31.63 6.43 41.86
N ARG A 335 -32.14 6.02 43.04
CA ARG A 335 -31.71 4.80 43.75
C ARG A 335 -32.06 3.53 43.01
N ALA A 336 -33.21 3.45 42.34
CA ALA A 336 -33.58 2.30 41.52
C ALA A 336 -32.63 2.10 40.33
N ARG A 337 -32.18 3.19 39.69
CA ARG A 337 -31.20 3.15 38.58
C ARG A 337 -29.79 2.81 39.05
N LEU A 338 -29.36 3.33 40.20
CA LEU A 338 -28.05 3.03 40.79
C LEU A 338 -27.97 1.62 41.37
N ALA A 339 -29.06 1.09 41.94
CA ALA A 339 -29.13 -0.30 42.35
C ALA A 339 -29.04 -1.24 41.13
N SER A 340 -29.67 -0.88 40.01
CA SER A 340 -29.57 -1.64 38.75
C SER A 340 -28.14 -1.63 38.19
N ALA A 341 -27.48 -0.46 38.14
CA ALA A 341 -26.12 -0.32 37.63
C ALA A 341 -25.06 -1.01 38.52
N ALA A 342 -25.20 -0.94 39.85
CA ALA A 342 -24.32 -1.65 40.78
C ALA A 342 -24.54 -3.17 40.73
N LEU A 343 -25.75 -3.63 40.43
CA LEU A 343 -26.08 -5.04 40.23
C LEU A 343 -25.46 -5.56 38.92
N ASP A 344 -25.50 -4.77 37.83
CA ASP A 344 -24.83 -5.12 36.56
C ASP A 344 -23.29 -5.22 36.74
N LEU A 345 -22.69 -4.31 37.53
CA LEU A 345 -21.25 -4.31 37.83
C LEU A 345 -20.80 -5.48 38.73
N ALA A 346 -21.69 -5.99 39.59
CA ALA A 346 -21.43 -7.16 40.44
C ALA A 346 -21.59 -8.48 39.68
N LEU A 347 -22.23 -8.45 38.50
CA LEU A 347 -22.53 -9.60 37.66
C LEU A 347 -21.48 -9.83 36.54
N THR A 348 -20.53 -8.91 36.33
CA THR A 348 -19.38 -9.09 35.42
C THR A 348 -18.31 -10.01 36.06
N GLU A 349 -18.02 -11.14 35.42
CA GLU A 349 -17.12 -12.17 35.98
C GLU A 349 -15.67 -11.68 36.16
N GLY A 350 -15.18 -11.72 37.41
CA GLY A 350 -13.73 -11.74 37.72
C GLY A 350 -13.14 -10.55 38.50
N ALA A 351 -13.92 -9.61 39.03
CA ALA A 351 -13.36 -8.51 39.84
C ALA A 351 -12.96 -8.98 41.27
N PRO A 352 -11.75 -8.67 41.78
CA PRO A 352 -11.36 -8.97 43.16
C PRO A 352 -12.25 -8.20 44.15
N GLY A 353 -12.71 -8.87 45.21
CA GLY A 353 -13.71 -8.31 46.14
C GLY A 353 -13.36 -6.97 46.80
N GLY A 354 -12.07 -6.61 46.88
CA GLY A 354 -11.61 -5.31 47.39
C GLY A 354 -11.79 -4.13 46.41
N GLU A 355 -11.99 -4.39 45.12
CA GLU A 355 -12.28 -3.35 44.11
C GLU A 355 -13.79 -3.10 44.00
N ILE A 356 -14.59 -4.15 44.16
CA ILE A 356 -16.05 -4.07 44.22
C ILE A 356 -16.50 -3.26 45.44
N ALA A 357 -15.91 -3.50 46.61
CA ALA A 357 -16.21 -2.73 47.83
C ALA A 357 -15.88 -1.24 47.67
N ARG A 358 -14.75 -0.92 47.01
CA ARG A 358 -14.32 0.47 46.75
C ARG A 358 -15.20 1.17 45.72
N ALA A 359 -15.62 0.49 44.66
CA ALA A 359 -16.57 1.03 43.68
C ALA A 359 -17.96 1.29 44.29
N VAL A 360 -18.42 0.40 45.18
CA VAL A 360 -19.68 0.56 45.93
C VAL A 360 -19.62 1.72 46.91
N ASP A 361 -18.52 1.91 47.65
CA ASP A 361 -18.38 3.02 48.58
C ASP A 361 -18.21 4.37 47.86
N ALA A 362 -17.49 4.42 46.73
CA ALA A 362 -17.44 5.60 45.87
C ALA A 362 -18.81 5.93 45.24
N GLY A 363 -19.57 4.89 44.84
CA GLY A 363 -20.94 5.03 44.36
C GLY A 363 -21.91 5.56 45.41
N LYS A 364 -21.77 5.14 46.68
CA LYS A 364 -22.53 5.68 47.82
C LYS A 364 -22.22 7.15 48.07
N LEU A 365 -20.93 7.55 48.03
CA LEU A 365 -20.51 8.94 48.23
C LEU A 365 -21.02 9.87 47.10
N ALA A 366 -21.01 9.40 45.85
CA ALA A 366 -21.58 10.12 44.71
C ALA A 366 -23.11 10.23 44.77
N LEU A 367 -23.79 9.20 45.32
CA LEU A 367 -25.23 9.16 45.61
C LEU A 367 -25.65 10.16 46.69
N GLU A 368 -24.84 10.32 47.74
CA GLU A 368 -25.05 11.29 48.81
C GLU A 368 -24.93 12.73 48.29
N ARG A 369 -24.11 12.95 47.25
CA ARG A 369 -23.88 14.26 46.62
C ARG A 369 -24.70 14.52 45.34
N GLY A 370 -25.47 13.55 44.85
CA GLY A 370 -26.44 13.73 43.76
C GLY A 370 -25.86 13.88 42.33
N ARG A 371 -24.67 13.35 42.04
CA ARG A 371 -23.96 13.56 40.76
C ARG A 371 -24.09 12.33 39.83
N VAL A 372 -24.89 12.45 38.76
CA VAL A 372 -25.18 11.37 37.79
C VAL A 372 -24.00 11.10 36.84
N GLU A 373 -23.09 12.07 36.73
CA GLU A 373 -21.94 12.09 35.82
C GLU A 373 -20.88 11.04 36.16
N PHE A 374 -20.86 10.55 37.41
CA PHE A 374 -19.96 9.50 37.90
C PHE A 374 -20.23 8.14 37.24
N LEU A 375 -21.46 7.89 36.77
CA LEU A 375 -21.86 6.66 36.08
C LEU A 375 -21.09 6.44 34.76
N PHE A 376 -20.64 7.52 34.10
CA PHE A 376 -19.85 7.43 32.87
C PHE A 376 -18.36 7.12 33.14
N ALA A 377 -17.80 7.57 34.27
CA ALA A 377 -16.44 7.17 34.69
C ALA A 377 -16.37 5.67 35.03
N LEU A 378 -17.41 5.13 35.66
CA LEU A 378 -17.51 3.70 35.98
C LEU A 378 -17.69 2.83 34.73
N ALA A 379 -18.51 3.25 33.77
CA ALA A 379 -18.68 2.54 32.49
C ALA A 379 -17.37 2.50 31.67
N ALA A 380 -16.57 3.56 31.72
CA ALA A 380 -15.23 3.60 31.11
C ALA A 380 -14.22 2.63 31.74
N PHE A 381 -14.39 2.35 33.03
CA PHE A 381 -13.57 1.39 33.78
C PHE A 381 -13.89 -0.06 33.37
N GLU A 382 -15.14 -0.31 32.97
CA GLU A 382 -15.66 -1.62 32.57
C GLU A 382 -15.01 -2.18 31.29
N GLU A 383 -14.61 -1.32 30.35
CA GLU A 383 -13.94 -1.72 29.10
C GLU A 383 -12.44 -2.05 29.29
N GLU A 384 -11.71 -1.33 30.16
CA GLU A 384 -10.24 -1.42 30.27
C GLU A 384 -9.74 -2.11 31.56
N LYS A 385 -10.64 -2.47 32.48
CA LYS A 385 -10.35 -3.12 33.77
C LYS A 385 -9.36 -2.39 34.69
N THR A 386 -9.00 -1.13 34.38
CA THR A 386 -8.16 -0.22 35.18
C THR A 386 -8.55 1.24 34.88
N LEU A 387 -8.41 2.17 35.85
CA LEU A 387 -8.48 3.64 35.62
C LEU A 387 -7.20 4.08 34.91
N SER A 388 -7.02 3.65 33.65
CA SER A 388 -5.75 3.76 32.96
C SER A 388 -5.44 5.21 32.58
N THR A 389 -4.15 5.54 32.47
CA THR A 389 -3.58 6.78 31.91
C THR A 389 -4.28 7.24 30.61
N ARG A 390 -4.87 6.30 29.85
CA ARG A 390 -5.62 6.59 28.62
C ARG A 390 -6.99 7.21 28.86
N THR A 391 -7.69 6.92 29.96
CA THR A 391 -8.96 7.56 30.30
C THR A 391 -8.75 9.04 30.66
N ILE A 392 -7.64 9.34 31.33
CA ILE A 392 -7.22 10.71 31.67
C ILE A 392 -6.67 11.43 30.43
N GLU A 393 -5.90 10.77 29.56
CA GLU A 393 -5.50 11.36 28.26
C GLU A 393 -6.68 11.57 27.30
N ARG A 394 -7.68 10.69 27.32
CA ARG A 394 -8.96 10.89 26.60
C ARG A 394 -9.69 12.11 27.15
N ALA A 395 -9.80 12.24 28.48
CA ALA A 395 -10.43 13.40 29.12
C ALA A 395 -9.67 14.72 28.89
N ARG A 396 -8.38 14.67 28.53
CA ARG A 396 -7.56 15.84 28.15
C ARG A 396 -7.93 16.42 26.78
N ILE A 397 -8.41 15.59 25.85
CA ILE A 397 -8.64 15.95 24.44
C ILE A 397 -10.13 16.17 24.14
N LEU A 398 -11.03 15.69 25.01
CA LEU A 398 -12.48 15.74 24.83
C LEU A 398 -13.06 17.01 25.47
N GLY A 399 -13.95 17.72 24.76
CA GLY A 399 -14.56 18.98 25.22
C GLY A 399 -15.28 18.87 26.57
N SER A 400 -15.52 20.01 27.23
CA SER A 400 -16.11 20.11 28.58
C SER A 400 -17.44 19.36 28.75
N ASP A 401 -18.24 19.27 27.69
CA ASP A 401 -19.55 18.60 27.70
C ASP A 401 -19.48 17.08 27.49
N HIS A 402 -18.28 16.56 27.20
CA HIS A 402 -18.10 15.13 27.01
C HIS A 402 -18.20 14.38 28.35
N PRO A 403 -18.91 13.25 28.44
CA PRO A 403 -19.14 12.55 29.71
C PRO A 403 -17.86 12.21 30.49
N TYR A 404 -16.79 11.85 29.77
CA TYR A 404 -15.48 11.55 30.35
C TYR A 404 -14.77 12.79 30.95
N ALA A 405 -14.97 13.97 30.36
CA ALA A 405 -14.42 15.22 30.87
C ALA A 405 -15.13 15.64 32.16
N ARG A 406 -16.46 15.48 32.22
CA ARG A 406 -17.25 15.69 33.46
C ARG A 406 -16.87 14.71 34.56
N ALA A 407 -16.65 13.45 34.20
CA ALA A 407 -16.27 12.41 35.16
C ALA A 407 -14.88 12.68 35.79
N ALA A 408 -13.91 13.18 35.00
CA ALA A 408 -12.60 13.58 35.50
C ALA A 408 -12.65 14.75 36.51
N ALA A 409 -13.57 15.71 36.31
CA ALA A 409 -13.76 16.81 37.25
C ALA A 409 -14.35 16.35 38.59
N VAL A 410 -15.30 15.41 38.55
CA VAL A 410 -15.86 14.80 39.77
C VAL A 410 -14.82 13.96 40.51
N LEU A 411 -13.96 13.23 39.77
CA LEU A 411 -12.81 12.52 40.34
C LEU A 411 -11.83 13.48 41.02
N ALA A 412 -11.53 14.64 40.42
CA ALA A 412 -10.65 15.65 41.01
C ALA A 412 -11.16 16.17 42.37
N GLU A 413 -12.45 16.46 42.48
CA GLU A 413 -13.07 16.95 43.72
C GLU A 413 -13.09 15.87 44.82
N ILE A 414 -13.40 14.61 44.48
CA ILE A 414 -13.39 13.49 45.43
C ILE A 414 -11.98 13.29 46.02
N LEU A 415 -10.94 13.51 45.21
CA LEU A 415 -9.55 13.37 45.64
C LEU A 415 -9.09 14.49 46.59
N GLN A 416 -9.64 15.70 46.45
CA GLN A 416 -9.37 16.81 47.39
C GLN A 416 -9.90 16.52 48.79
N ASP A 417 -11.01 15.80 48.91
CA ASP A 417 -11.65 15.45 50.17
C ASP A 417 -11.06 14.18 50.83
N HIS A 418 -10.25 13.40 50.11
CA HIS A 418 -9.68 12.12 50.57
C HIS A 418 -8.16 12.03 50.33
N PRO A 419 -7.34 12.78 51.10
CA PRO A 419 -5.89 12.93 50.87
C PRO A 419 -5.08 11.64 51.02
N GLY A 420 -5.60 10.59 51.66
CA GLY A 420 -4.96 9.27 51.71
C GLY A 420 -4.91 8.53 50.35
N TRP A 421 -5.53 9.08 49.31
CA TRP A 421 -5.47 8.60 47.93
C TRP A 421 -4.47 9.40 47.06
N ALA A 422 -3.78 10.39 47.64
CA ALA A 422 -2.94 11.35 46.91
C ALA A 422 -1.63 10.75 46.37
N ASP A 423 -1.01 9.80 47.09
CA ASP A 423 0.29 9.22 46.70
C ASP A 423 0.19 8.39 45.39
N ASP A 424 -0.95 7.78 45.13
CA ASP A 424 -1.20 7.01 43.90
C ASP A 424 -1.48 7.91 42.68
N LEU A 425 -1.73 9.21 42.89
CA LEU A 425 -2.23 10.14 41.86
C LEU A 425 -1.45 11.46 41.71
N ALA A 426 -0.41 11.69 42.51
CA ALA A 426 0.52 12.84 42.39
C ALA A 426 1.04 13.12 40.96
N PRO A 427 1.25 12.14 40.06
CA PRO A 427 1.60 12.41 38.66
C PRO A 427 0.50 13.09 37.81
N PHE A 428 -0.72 13.21 38.33
CA PHE A 428 -1.93 13.63 37.61
C PHE A 428 -2.56 14.95 38.11
N GLU A 429 -2.06 15.58 39.18
CA GLU A 429 -2.63 16.83 39.74
C GLU A 429 -2.78 17.96 38.70
N GLY A 430 -1.76 18.18 37.86
CA GLY A 430 -1.82 19.16 36.77
C GLY A 430 -2.82 18.80 35.65
N ARG A 431 -3.22 17.53 35.54
CA ARG A 431 -4.16 17.02 34.54
C ARG A 431 -5.63 17.08 35.00
N LEU A 432 -5.87 17.45 36.27
CA LEU A 432 -7.19 17.59 36.88
C LEU A 432 -7.65 19.06 36.98
N ALA A 433 -6.81 20.02 36.54
CA ALA A 433 -7.16 21.44 36.52
C ALA A 433 -8.44 21.70 35.68
N PRO A 434 -9.38 22.55 36.16
CA PRO A 434 -10.69 22.71 35.53
C PRO A 434 -10.63 23.49 34.21
N GLN A 435 -9.66 24.39 34.06
CA GLN A 435 -9.57 25.36 32.95
C GLN A 435 -8.14 25.45 32.41
N GLY A 436 -8.00 25.82 31.14
CA GLY A 436 -6.72 26.17 30.51
C GLY A 436 -6.52 27.69 30.48
N ARG A 437 -5.33 28.14 30.09
CA ARG A 437 -5.03 29.56 29.91
C ARG A 437 -4.50 29.80 28.51
N LEU A 438 -5.02 30.84 27.86
CA LEU A 438 -4.58 31.27 26.54
C LEU A 438 -4.04 32.70 26.65
N ARG A 439 -2.90 32.97 26.01
CA ARG A 439 -2.34 34.32 25.93
C ARG A 439 -1.88 34.62 24.51
N ALA A 440 -2.26 35.79 24.01
CA ALA A 440 -1.60 36.37 22.86
C ALA A 440 -0.33 37.07 23.36
N VAL A 441 0.85 36.51 23.08
CA VAL A 441 2.11 36.99 23.67
C VAL A 441 2.63 38.21 22.91
N ARG A 442 2.56 38.16 21.58
CA ARG A 442 3.03 39.23 20.69
C ARG A 442 2.07 39.39 19.52
N LEU A 443 1.51 40.60 19.40
CA LEU A 443 0.81 41.05 18.20
C LEU A 443 1.65 42.14 17.51
N PRO A 444 1.69 42.18 16.17
CA PRO A 444 2.28 43.28 15.42
C PRO A 444 1.60 44.61 15.76
N ARG A 445 2.32 45.73 15.59
CA ARG A 445 1.74 47.06 15.85
C ARG A 445 0.51 47.30 14.97
N GLY A 446 -0.60 47.64 15.60
CA GLY A 446 -1.87 47.90 14.91
C GLY A 446 -2.68 46.64 14.58
N ALA A 447 -2.19 45.44 14.92
CA ALA A 447 -2.97 44.23 14.77
C ALA A 447 -4.01 44.09 15.90
N THR A 448 -5.19 43.57 15.57
CA THR A 448 -6.23 43.24 16.54
C THR A 448 -6.45 41.75 16.56
N ALA A 449 -6.54 41.16 17.76
CA ALA A 449 -6.85 39.74 17.94
C ALA A 449 -8.23 39.59 18.60
N THR A 450 -9.10 38.82 17.97
CA THR A 450 -10.43 38.47 18.46
C THR A 450 -10.47 36.98 18.76
N LEU A 451 -10.93 36.64 19.97
CA LEU A 451 -11.08 35.26 20.41
C LEU A 451 -12.51 34.78 20.17
N CYS A 452 -12.66 33.65 19.51
CA CYS A 452 -13.94 32.98 19.28
C CYS A 452 -13.92 31.56 19.87
N ALA A 453 -15.00 31.16 20.53
CA ALA A 453 -15.27 29.75 20.81
C ALA A 453 -15.76 29.07 19.53
N VAL A 454 -15.30 27.84 19.28
CA VAL A 454 -15.67 27.05 18.12
C VAL A 454 -16.53 25.88 18.58
N ASP A 455 -17.80 25.88 18.19
CA ASP A 455 -18.67 24.70 18.33
C ASP A 455 -18.48 23.79 17.11
N ARG A 456 -18.09 22.53 17.37
CA ARG A 456 -17.82 21.49 16.35
C ARG A 456 -18.98 20.51 16.18
N ASP A 457 -19.90 20.49 17.15
CA ASP A 457 -21.06 19.61 17.16
C ASP A 457 -22.29 20.30 16.56
N SER A 458 -22.19 21.60 16.26
CA SER A 458 -23.22 22.34 15.55
C SER A 458 -23.47 21.75 14.16
N ARG A 459 -24.75 21.68 13.79
CA ARG A 459 -25.17 21.40 12.40
C ARG A 459 -24.87 22.56 11.44
N GLU A 460 -24.45 23.69 11.99
CA GLU A 460 -24.00 24.86 11.26
C GLU A 460 -22.48 24.87 11.17
N ARG A 461 -21.95 25.36 10.05
CA ARG A 461 -20.51 25.35 9.75
C ARG A 461 -19.79 26.27 10.73
N TRP A 462 -18.77 25.75 11.41
CA TRP A 462 -17.91 26.51 12.33
C TRP A 462 -18.70 27.55 13.12
N SER A 463 -19.65 27.12 13.95
CA SER A 463 -20.42 28.05 14.78
C SER A 463 -19.43 28.79 15.70
N LEU A 464 -19.11 30.02 15.31
CA LEU A 464 -18.17 30.89 16.00
C LEU A 464 -18.95 31.79 16.94
N ARG A 465 -18.69 31.66 18.23
CA ARG A 465 -19.18 32.61 19.23
C ARG A 465 -18.02 33.50 19.67
N GLU A 466 -18.06 34.77 19.27
CA GLU A 466 -17.08 35.75 19.71
C GLU A 466 -17.10 35.89 21.24
N LEU A 467 -15.95 35.71 21.87
CA LEU A 467 -15.73 35.89 23.30
C LEU A 467 -15.16 37.28 23.63
N GLY A 468 -14.58 37.95 22.64
CA GLY A 468 -14.11 39.32 22.71
C GLY A 468 -12.68 39.51 22.22
N ARG A 469 -12.19 40.75 22.28
CA ARG A 469 -10.83 41.11 21.89
C ARG A 469 -9.80 40.66 22.92
N MET A 470 -8.70 40.10 22.45
CA MET A 470 -7.56 39.72 23.28
C MET A 470 -6.66 40.92 23.57
N VAL A 471 -6.20 41.04 24.81
CA VAL A 471 -5.20 42.03 25.22
C VAL A 471 -3.80 41.37 25.17
N PRO A 472 -2.85 41.89 24.38
CA PRO A 472 -1.50 41.33 24.31
C PRO A 472 -0.83 41.27 25.69
N GLY A 473 -0.20 40.13 25.99
CA GLY A 473 0.50 39.88 27.24
C GLY A 473 -0.40 39.46 28.41
N SER A 474 -1.73 39.53 28.28
CA SER A 474 -2.67 39.09 29.31
C SER A 474 -3.10 37.63 29.11
N TRP A 475 -3.14 36.87 30.20
CA TRP A 475 -3.74 35.53 30.20
C TRP A 475 -5.25 35.62 30.26
N THR A 476 -5.92 34.90 29.37
CA THR A 476 -7.36 34.64 29.39
C THR A 476 -7.57 33.21 29.86
N THR A 477 -8.25 33.04 30.98
CA THR A 477 -8.67 31.72 31.45
C THR A 477 -9.90 31.30 30.67
N LEU A 478 -9.85 30.12 30.07
CA LEU A 478 -10.91 29.58 29.23
C LEU A 478 -11.24 28.16 29.67
N ASP A 479 -12.49 27.77 29.48
CA ASP A 479 -12.87 26.37 29.60
C ASP A 479 -12.12 25.55 28.54
N MET A 480 -12.00 24.25 28.78
CA MET A 480 -11.46 23.38 27.73
C MET A 480 -12.29 23.44 26.47
N GLY A 481 -11.63 23.41 25.32
CA GLY A 481 -12.35 23.33 24.07
C GLY A 481 -11.56 23.82 22.88
N HIS A 482 -12.32 24.08 21.82
CA HIS A 482 -11.81 24.56 20.56
C HIS A 482 -12.05 26.05 20.46
N TYR A 483 -10.98 26.77 20.13
CA TYR A 483 -11.00 28.20 19.98
C TYR A 483 -10.39 28.58 18.65
N LEU A 484 -10.77 29.74 18.16
CA LEU A 484 -10.15 30.38 17.02
C LEU A 484 -9.74 31.77 17.46
N VAL A 485 -8.46 32.07 17.33
CA VAL A 485 -7.99 33.46 17.43
C VAL A 485 -7.86 34.00 16.02
N HIS A 486 -8.68 35.01 15.73
CA HIS A 486 -8.67 35.75 14.48
C HIS A 486 -7.83 37.00 14.68
N VAL A 487 -6.74 37.13 13.92
CA VAL A 487 -5.83 38.27 13.98
C VAL A 487 -5.97 39.06 12.69
N GLU A 488 -6.35 40.33 12.81
CA GLU A 488 -6.43 41.26 11.69
C GLU A 488 -5.22 42.20 11.71
N GLN A 489 -4.55 42.35 10.56
CA GLN A 489 -3.43 43.28 10.40
C GLN A 489 -3.42 43.84 8.98
N GLY A 490 -3.45 45.16 8.83
CA GLY A 490 -3.34 45.80 7.50
C GLY A 490 -4.42 45.38 6.51
N GLY A 491 -5.61 44.98 6.99
CA GLY A 491 -6.70 44.46 6.16
C GLY A 491 -6.58 42.98 5.80
N LEU A 492 -5.55 42.28 6.28
CA LEU A 492 -5.39 40.82 6.16
C LEU A 492 -5.92 40.12 7.40
N GLU A 493 -6.50 38.94 7.20
CA GLU A 493 -7.03 38.08 8.25
C GLU A 493 -6.16 36.83 8.42
N PHE A 494 -5.79 36.53 9.67
CA PHE A 494 -5.01 35.36 10.04
C PHE A 494 -5.75 34.52 11.09
N ARG A 495 -5.75 33.20 10.91
CA ARG A 495 -6.53 32.26 11.71
C ARG A 495 -5.61 31.33 12.48
N PHE A 496 -5.74 31.37 13.81
CA PHE A 496 -5.03 30.49 14.74
C PHE A 496 -6.04 29.60 15.46
N PRO A 497 -6.34 28.40 14.93
CA PRO A 497 -7.12 27.41 15.65
C PRO A 497 -6.32 26.94 16.86
N ILE A 498 -6.97 26.86 18.00
CA ILE A 498 -6.41 26.44 19.27
C ILE A 498 -7.25 25.29 19.82
N LEU A 499 -6.56 24.27 20.30
CA LEU A 499 -7.14 23.24 21.16
C LEU A 499 -6.57 23.48 22.55
N LEU A 500 -7.43 23.85 23.49
CA LEU A 500 -7.02 24.12 24.86
C LEU A 500 -7.45 22.96 25.77
N SER A 501 -6.49 22.22 26.30
CA SER A 501 -6.70 21.11 27.25
C SER A 501 -6.64 21.54 28.72
N ARG A 502 -6.96 20.61 29.64
CA ARG A 502 -6.90 20.83 31.11
C ARG A 502 -5.53 21.35 31.55
N GLY A 503 -5.53 22.49 32.22
CA GLY A 503 -4.32 23.11 32.77
C GLY A 503 -3.28 23.49 31.71
N GLU A 504 -3.65 23.45 30.42
CA GLU A 504 -2.75 23.80 29.34
C GLU A 504 -2.62 25.31 29.23
N GLU A 505 -1.38 25.76 29.03
CA GLU A 505 -1.05 27.13 28.74
C GLU A 505 -0.65 27.21 27.28
N GLU A 506 -1.49 27.87 26.48
CA GLU A 506 -1.21 28.10 25.07
C GLU A 506 -0.84 29.55 24.83
N GLU A 507 0.20 29.73 24.05
CA GLU A 507 0.77 31.03 23.70
C GLU A 507 0.73 31.22 22.19
N ILE A 508 0.06 32.28 21.76
CA ILE A 508 0.02 32.65 20.35
C ILE A 508 1.08 33.72 20.12
N ASP A 509 2.08 33.38 19.30
CA ASP A 509 3.06 34.31 18.78
C ASP A 509 2.71 34.68 17.35
N ALA A 510 2.18 35.89 17.15
CA ALA A 510 1.85 36.45 15.84
C ALA A 510 2.88 37.50 15.39
N SER A 511 4.09 37.52 15.97
CA SER A 511 5.11 38.54 15.65
C SER A 511 5.61 38.50 14.21
N MET A 512 5.52 37.35 13.54
CA MET A 512 6.06 37.09 12.19
C MET A 512 4.97 36.90 11.12
N LEU A 513 3.85 37.62 11.25
CA LEU A 513 2.81 37.62 10.22
C LEU A 513 3.32 38.29 8.92
N PRO A 514 2.98 37.74 7.74
CA PRO A 514 3.39 38.35 6.48
C PRO A 514 2.62 39.66 6.23
N GLU A 515 3.29 40.65 5.64
CA GLU A 515 2.67 41.93 5.25
C GLU A 515 1.70 41.78 4.07
N THR A 516 1.89 40.75 3.25
CA THR A 516 1.06 40.44 2.08
C THR A 516 0.88 38.92 1.96
N VAL A 517 -0.31 38.49 1.56
CA VAL A 517 -0.58 37.11 1.16
C VAL A 517 -0.90 37.12 -0.34
N PRO A 518 -0.18 36.36 -1.19
CA PRO A 518 -0.47 36.26 -2.61
C PRO A 518 -1.93 35.84 -2.87
N GLU A 519 -2.54 36.38 -3.92
CA GLU A 519 -3.92 36.07 -4.27
C GLU A 519 -4.10 34.56 -4.48
N GLY A 520 -5.19 34.02 -3.93
CA GLY A 520 -5.49 32.59 -4.05
C GLY A 520 -4.70 31.69 -3.08
N TYR A 521 -3.98 32.25 -2.09
CA TYR A 521 -3.33 31.48 -1.02
C TYR A 521 -3.92 31.80 0.36
N VAL A 522 -3.77 30.85 1.28
CA VAL A 522 -4.16 30.94 2.69
C VAL A 522 -2.93 30.74 3.55
N TRP A 523 -2.75 31.59 4.56
CA TRP A 523 -1.66 31.46 5.52
C TRP A 523 -2.01 30.48 6.64
N ILE A 524 -1.10 29.53 6.88
CA ILE A 524 -1.25 28.50 7.90
C ILE A 524 -0.15 28.69 8.96
N PRO A 525 -0.50 28.83 10.25
CA PRO A 525 0.47 28.99 11.32
C PRO A 525 1.29 27.70 11.54
N ALA A 526 2.52 27.87 12.03
CA ALA A 526 3.25 26.76 12.64
C ALA A 526 2.46 26.23 13.83
N ALA A 527 2.31 24.90 13.93
CA ALA A 527 1.51 24.32 14.99
C ALA A 527 1.89 22.87 15.26
N THR A 528 1.58 22.44 16.49
CA THR A 528 1.62 21.01 16.83
C THR A 528 0.22 20.45 16.71
N MET A 529 0.06 19.39 15.91
CA MET A 529 -1.23 18.76 15.66
C MET A 529 -1.20 17.27 15.98
N TYR A 530 -2.37 16.72 16.27
CA TYR A 530 -2.57 15.28 16.35
C TYR A 530 -2.83 14.75 14.94
N ARG A 531 -1.95 13.94 14.35
CA ARG A 531 -2.06 13.35 12.99
C ARG A 531 -2.67 11.94 13.01
N GLY A 532 -3.46 11.57 11.99
CA GLY A 532 -4.01 10.21 11.79
C GLY A 532 -5.42 10.00 12.37
N GLY A 533 -5.85 8.74 12.57
CA GLY A 533 -7.16 8.37 13.15
C GLY A 533 -8.12 7.67 12.17
N GLU A 534 -8.70 6.53 12.57
CA GLU A 534 -9.82 5.88 11.88
C GLU A 534 -11.10 6.07 12.72
N GLY A 535 -11.92 7.06 12.36
CA GLY A 535 -13.16 7.38 13.07
C GLY A 535 -12.95 7.71 14.54
N LEU A 536 -14.02 7.59 15.34
CA LEU A 536 -14.05 7.86 16.79
C LEU A 536 -12.99 7.11 17.62
N ASN A 537 -12.22 6.18 17.02
CA ASN A 537 -11.13 5.49 17.67
C ASN A 537 -9.84 6.33 17.66
N ARG A 538 -9.79 7.34 18.55
CA ARG A 538 -8.69 8.29 18.70
C ARG A 538 -7.38 7.72 19.31
N THR A 539 -7.18 6.41 19.29
CA THR A 539 -6.05 5.72 19.95
C THR A 539 -4.80 5.59 19.08
N ARG A 540 -4.82 6.06 17.82
CA ARG A 540 -3.67 6.03 16.88
C ARG A 540 -3.16 7.40 16.43
N TYR A 541 -3.55 8.48 17.10
CA TYR A 541 -3.04 9.81 16.75
C TYR A 541 -1.57 9.96 17.19
N ARG A 542 -0.69 10.36 16.27
CA ARG A 542 0.68 10.78 16.60
C ARG A 542 0.71 12.30 16.74
N LYS A 543 1.38 12.82 17.76
CA LYS A 543 1.63 14.26 17.87
C LYS A 543 2.76 14.59 16.91
N ASP A 544 2.44 15.31 15.84
CA ASP A 544 3.39 15.77 14.83
C ASP A 544 3.39 17.30 14.81
N ARG A 545 4.53 17.90 14.47
CA ARG A 545 4.72 19.34 14.51
C ARG A 545 5.07 19.84 13.11
N VAL A 546 4.31 20.82 12.63
CA VAL A 546 4.72 21.65 11.50
C VAL A 546 5.47 22.83 12.09
N GLU A 547 6.78 22.86 11.90
CA GLU A 547 7.66 23.77 12.63
C GLU A 547 7.56 25.23 12.19
N ARG A 548 7.12 25.47 10.95
CA ARG A 548 7.14 26.79 10.32
C ARG A 548 5.79 27.10 9.67
N PRO A 549 5.37 28.38 9.66
CA PRO A 549 4.20 28.78 8.91
C PRO A 549 4.46 28.64 7.41
N PHE A 550 3.40 28.39 6.65
CA PHE A 550 3.45 28.26 5.20
C PHE A 550 2.19 28.86 4.57
N LEU A 551 2.26 29.09 3.26
CA LEU A 551 1.09 29.45 2.46
C LEU A 551 0.63 28.20 1.72
N ILE A 552 -0.68 27.98 1.61
CA ILE A 552 -1.22 26.89 0.80
C ILE A 552 -2.27 27.44 -0.15
N GLY A 553 -2.36 26.91 -1.37
CA GLY A 553 -3.40 27.31 -2.31
C GLY A 553 -4.78 27.23 -1.68
N ARG A 554 -5.64 28.21 -1.91
CA ARG A 554 -7.00 28.22 -1.36
C ARG A 554 -7.86 27.09 -1.95
N THR A 555 -7.54 26.66 -3.16
CA THR A 555 -8.21 25.57 -3.90
C THR A 555 -7.19 24.70 -4.62
N GLU A 556 -7.63 23.62 -5.29
CA GLU A 556 -6.77 22.81 -6.16
C GLU A 556 -6.25 23.62 -7.36
N VAL A 557 -5.11 23.21 -7.91
CA VAL A 557 -4.62 23.79 -9.17
C VAL A 557 -5.63 23.48 -10.28
N THR A 558 -6.07 24.52 -11.00
CA THR A 558 -7.07 24.38 -12.05
C THR A 558 -6.47 23.89 -13.36
N VAL A 559 -7.31 23.31 -14.20
CA VAL A 559 -6.97 22.96 -15.58
C VAL A 559 -6.43 24.16 -16.35
N ASP A 560 -7.03 25.35 -16.16
CA ASP A 560 -6.57 26.59 -16.78
C ASP A 560 -5.15 26.99 -16.34
N ALA A 561 -4.85 26.93 -15.03
CA ALA A 561 -3.55 27.30 -14.51
C ALA A 561 -2.45 26.37 -15.05
N LEU A 562 -2.72 25.06 -15.10
CA LEU A 562 -1.81 24.08 -15.68
C LEU A 562 -1.65 24.26 -17.20
N ALA A 563 -2.72 24.56 -17.92
CA ALA A 563 -2.70 24.82 -19.36
C ALA A 563 -1.83 26.05 -19.70
N ARG A 564 -1.98 27.14 -18.94
CA ARG A 564 -1.15 28.35 -19.09
C ARG A 564 0.34 28.07 -18.87
N TRP A 565 0.67 27.25 -17.87
CA TRP A 565 2.07 26.89 -17.58
C TRP A 565 2.68 25.95 -18.62
N THR A 566 1.94 24.92 -19.05
CA THR A 566 2.42 23.94 -20.03
C THR A 566 2.36 24.44 -21.49
N GLY A 567 1.58 25.48 -21.77
CA GLY A 567 1.23 25.91 -23.13
C GLY A 567 0.32 24.92 -23.88
N LYS A 568 -0.25 23.93 -23.18
CA LYS A 568 -1.11 22.90 -23.79
C LYS A 568 -2.57 23.19 -23.46
N ALA A 569 -3.39 23.35 -24.49
CA ALA A 569 -4.82 23.52 -24.32
C ALA A 569 -5.46 22.27 -23.67
N PRO A 570 -6.47 22.46 -22.80
CA PRO A 570 -7.19 21.34 -22.23
C PRO A 570 -7.96 20.54 -23.30
N GLY A 571 -8.21 19.26 -23.00
CA GLY A 571 -9.00 18.40 -23.87
C GLY A 571 -10.46 18.89 -24.02
N PRO A 572 -11.15 18.52 -25.12
CA PRO A 572 -12.52 18.94 -25.37
C PRO A 572 -13.46 18.46 -24.25
N GLY A 573 -14.34 19.36 -23.77
CA GLY A 573 -15.32 19.07 -22.72
C GLY A 573 -14.80 19.17 -21.28
N ILE A 574 -13.53 19.53 -21.07
CA ILE A 574 -12.96 19.77 -19.74
C ILE A 574 -13.10 21.26 -19.41
N SER A 575 -13.80 21.58 -18.32
CA SER A 575 -13.92 22.96 -17.85
C SER A 575 -12.57 23.50 -17.36
N PRO A 576 -12.17 24.73 -17.74
CA PRO A 576 -10.93 25.35 -17.25
C PRO A 576 -10.90 25.54 -15.73
N ALA A 577 -12.08 25.63 -15.10
CA ALA A 577 -12.22 25.82 -13.66
C ALA A 577 -12.17 24.51 -12.84
N HIS A 578 -12.17 23.34 -13.49
CA HIS A 578 -12.03 22.05 -12.80
C HIS A 578 -10.62 21.85 -12.24
N PRO A 579 -10.44 20.97 -11.24
CA PRO A 579 -9.11 20.58 -10.78
C PRO A 579 -8.33 19.92 -11.92
N ALA A 580 -7.04 20.26 -12.03
CA ALA A 580 -6.12 19.61 -12.95
C ALA A 580 -5.80 18.20 -12.46
N THR A 581 -6.42 17.20 -13.08
CA THR A 581 -6.22 15.77 -12.77
C THR A 581 -5.54 15.03 -13.91
N ASN A 582 -5.19 13.75 -13.71
CA ASN A 582 -4.40 12.96 -14.65
C ASN A 582 -2.98 13.54 -14.88
N VAL A 583 -2.42 14.16 -13.85
CA VAL A 583 -1.08 14.78 -13.87
C VAL A 583 -0.08 13.84 -13.19
N PRO A 584 1.01 13.44 -13.86
CA PRO A 584 2.06 12.64 -13.23
C PRO A 584 2.67 13.36 -12.02
N TYR A 585 3.04 12.61 -10.98
CA TYR A 585 3.62 13.17 -9.77
C TYR A 585 4.81 14.10 -10.06
N GLY A 586 5.73 13.68 -10.93
CA GLY A 586 6.88 14.50 -11.34
C GLY A 586 6.48 15.84 -11.99
N LEU A 587 5.44 15.87 -12.81
CA LEU A 587 4.97 17.10 -13.46
C LEU A 587 4.26 18.02 -12.47
N ALA A 588 3.47 17.47 -11.54
CA ALA A 588 2.86 18.24 -10.46
C ALA A 588 3.92 18.89 -9.57
N LEU A 589 4.99 18.14 -9.26
CA LEU A 589 6.13 18.63 -8.49
C LEU A 589 6.88 19.74 -9.24
N GLU A 590 7.15 19.57 -10.53
CA GLU A 590 7.77 20.59 -11.38
C GLU A 590 6.93 21.87 -11.48
N TYR A 591 5.62 21.73 -11.68
CA TYR A 591 4.70 22.87 -11.69
C TYR A 591 4.79 23.64 -10.38
N CYS A 592 4.64 22.98 -9.23
CA CYS A 592 4.65 23.66 -7.94
C CYS A 592 6.02 24.33 -7.69
N ARG A 593 7.11 23.64 -8.02
CA ARG A 593 8.47 24.17 -7.89
C ARG A 593 8.84 25.27 -8.87
N SER A 594 8.02 25.52 -9.88
CA SER A 594 8.18 26.68 -10.77
C SER A 594 7.60 27.96 -10.18
N ILE A 595 6.72 27.86 -9.18
CA ILE A 595 6.02 29.02 -8.61
C ILE A 595 6.94 29.78 -7.65
N ARG A 596 7.03 31.09 -7.87
CA ARG A 596 7.79 32.04 -7.04
C ARG A 596 6.91 33.25 -6.78
N GLU A 597 6.72 33.60 -5.51
CA GLU A 597 5.95 34.77 -5.07
C GLU A 597 6.80 35.58 -4.08
N GLY A 598 7.63 36.49 -4.59
CA GLY A 598 8.68 37.13 -3.78
C GLY A 598 9.65 36.09 -3.21
N ASP A 599 9.86 36.12 -1.89
CA ASP A 599 10.72 35.16 -1.17
C ASP A 599 10.06 33.78 -0.93
N TRP A 600 8.83 33.60 -1.39
CA TRP A 600 8.09 32.36 -1.25
C TRP A 600 8.35 31.43 -2.45
N MET A 601 8.68 30.17 -2.14
CA MET A 601 9.00 29.14 -3.11
C MET A 601 7.98 28.01 -3.06
N GLY A 602 7.43 27.68 -4.22
CA GLY A 602 6.42 26.64 -4.34
C GLY A 602 6.96 25.21 -4.28
N ASP A 603 6.13 24.30 -3.78
CA ASP A 603 6.34 22.86 -3.77
C ASP A 603 5.00 22.13 -3.61
N LEU A 604 5.01 20.80 -3.63
CA LEU A 604 3.87 20.01 -3.17
C LEU A 604 3.81 19.98 -1.63
N PRO A 605 2.62 19.94 -1.02
CA PRO A 605 2.48 19.87 0.43
C PRO A 605 3.06 18.57 0.96
N THR A 606 3.63 18.57 2.17
CA THR A 606 3.76 17.31 2.91
C THR A 606 2.37 16.86 3.36
N GLU A 607 2.24 15.60 3.73
CA GLU A 607 1.02 15.10 4.36
C GLU A 607 0.64 15.90 5.62
N GLU A 608 1.64 16.29 6.43
CA GLU A 608 1.44 17.06 7.66
C GLU A 608 0.92 18.46 7.38
N GLU A 609 1.50 19.15 6.39
CA GLU A 609 1.04 20.48 5.97
C GLU A 609 -0.38 20.41 5.41
N TRP A 610 -0.66 19.41 4.57
CA TRP A 610 -1.99 19.22 3.98
C TRP A 610 -3.03 18.98 5.07
N GLU A 611 -2.74 18.09 6.03
CA GLU A 611 -3.67 17.72 7.10
C GLU A 611 -3.83 18.86 8.12
N LEU A 612 -2.77 19.63 8.41
CA LEU A 612 -2.89 20.84 9.23
C LEU A 612 -3.80 21.88 8.56
N ALA A 613 -3.61 22.13 7.26
CA ALA A 613 -4.45 23.04 6.50
C ALA A 613 -5.92 22.57 6.44
N ALA A 614 -6.15 21.25 6.38
CA ALA A 614 -7.47 20.65 6.27
C ALA A 614 -8.30 20.79 7.54
N ARG A 615 -7.71 20.52 8.71
CA ARG A 615 -8.47 20.30 9.95
C ARG A 615 -7.91 20.98 11.19
N GLY A 616 -6.83 21.75 11.05
CA GLY A 616 -6.18 22.49 12.12
C GLY A 616 -5.61 21.61 13.24
N VAL A 617 -5.14 22.24 14.31
CA VAL A 617 -4.62 21.55 15.52
C VAL A 617 -5.69 20.76 16.27
N ALA A 618 -6.95 21.20 16.13
CA ALA A 618 -8.12 20.63 16.75
C ALA A 618 -8.48 19.25 16.17
N GLY A 619 -8.05 18.97 14.93
CA GLY A 619 -8.15 17.66 14.34
C GLY A 619 -9.58 17.21 13.99
N GLY A 620 -10.34 18.04 13.26
CA GLY A 620 -11.62 17.67 12.60
C GLY A 620 -11.58 16.33 11.87
N GLU A 621 -12.64 15.52 11.97
CA GLU A 621 -12.81 14.33 11.10
C GLU A 621 -12.89 14.76 9.62
N PHE A 622 -13.61 15.85 9.35
CA PHE A 622 -13.76 16.50 8.05
C PHE A 622 -13.22 17.94 8.09
N PRO A 623 -13.00 18.58 6.93
CA PRO A 623 -12.53 19.95 6.89
C PRO A 623 -13.41 20.94 7.65
N TRP A 624 -14.72 20.72 7.70
CA TRP A 624 -15.68 21.62 8.34
C TRP A 624 -16.08 21.23 9.78
N GLY A 625 -15.57 20.14 10.34
CA GLY A 625 -15.95 19.65 11.66
C GLY A 625 -15.97 18.13 11.80
N ASP A 626 -16.66 17.62 12.80
CA ASP A 626 -16.68 16.17 13.09
C ASP A 626 -17.84 15.41 12.46
N LEU A 627 -18.92 16.11 12.14
CA LEU A 627 -20.12 15.50 11.57
C LEU A 627 -20.05 15.50 10.04
N TYR A 628 -20.32 14.33 9.47
CA TYR A 628 -20.48 14.21 8.02
C TYR A 628 -21.83 14.79 7.59
N PHE A 629 -21.81 15.61 6.53
CA PHE A 629 -23.01 16.17 5.93
C PHE A 629 -23.05 15.81 4.44
N PRO A 630 -24.05 15.04 3.99
CA PRO A 630 -24.25 14.80 2.57
C PRO A 630 -24.37 16.12 1.82
N GLY A 631 -23.54 16.30 0.78
CA GLY A 631 -23.51 17.52 0.00
C GLY A 631 -22.51 18.58 0.47
N ALA A 632 -21.80 18.38 1.59
CA ALA A 632 -20.81 19.32 2.08
C ALA A 632 -19.46 19.28 1.33
N ALA A 633 -19.21 18.21 0.59
CA ALA A 633 -18.05 18.01 -0.27
C ALA A 633 -18.53 17.47 -1.62
N ASN A 634 -17.75 17.67 -2.69
CA ASN A 634 -18.00 16.95 -3.94
C ASN A 634 -17.54 15.49 -3.80
N ASP A 635 -18.37 14.63 -3.23
CA ASP A 635 -18.14 13.19 -3.09
C ASP A 635 -19.25 12.38 -3.80
N ARG A 636 -19.32 11.06 -3.58
CA ARG A 636 -20.37 10.22 -4.21
C ARG A 636 -21.80 10.69 -3.94
N ASN A 637 -22.02 11.50 -2.89
CA ASN A 637 -23.33 11.99 -2.48
C ASN A 637 -23.65 13.38 -3.05
N PHE A 638 -22.73 14.04 -3.76
CA PHE A 638 -22.86 15.41 -4.27
C PHE A 638 -23.55 15.53 -5.65
N GLN A 639 -24.04 14.43 -6.23
CA GLN A 639 -24.87 14.36 -7.45
C GLN A 639 -24.52 15.39 -8.56
N THR A 640 -23.33 15.28 -9.17
CA THR A 640 -22.97 16.08 -10.35
C THR A 640 -23.15 15.28 -11.65
N THR A 641 -23.47 15.96 -12.76
CA THR A 641 -23.64 15.29 -14.07
C THR A 641 -22.33 14.78 -14.65
N SER A 642 -21.20 15.46 -14.39
CA SER A 642 -19.89 15.12 -14.95
C SER A 642 -18.97 14.35 -13.99
N GLY A 643 -19.37 14.22 -12.72
CA GLY A 643 -18.48 13.85 -11.62
C GLY A 643 -17.65 15.02 -11.10
N TRP A 644 -17.27 15.97 -11.94
CA TRP A 644 -16.42 17.11 -11.56
C TRP A 644 -17.21 18.38 -11.26
N THR A 645 -16.60 19.26 -10.47
CA THR A 645 -17.06 20.64 -10.25
C THR A 645 -15.87 21.60 -10.27
N SER A 646 -16.15 22.90 -10.38
CA SER A 646 -15.11 23.93 -10.28
C SER A 646 -14.41 23.85 -8.93
N THR A 647 -13.11 24.16 -8.88
CA THR A 647 -12.35 24.15 -7.64
C THR A 647 -12.97 25.11 -6.62
N GLY A 648 -13.00 24.69 -5.36
CA GLY A 648 -13.68 25.42 -4.28
C GLY A 648 -15.20 25.27 -4.20
N ILE A 649 -15.82 24.42 -5.04
CA ILE A 649 -17.23 24.05 -4.94
C ILE A 649 -17.36 22.61 -4.43
N PRO A 650 -18.28 22.32 -3.49
CA PRO A 650 -19.15 23.29 -2.81
C PRO A 650 -18.39 24.14 -1.79
N GLU A 651 -18.84 25.40 -1.60
CA GLU A 651 -18.25 26.33 -0.63
C GLU A 651 -18.44 25.87 0.84
N THR A 652 -19.22 24.81 1.05
CA THR A 652 -19.33 24.08 2.31
C THR A 652 -18.04 23.35 2.69
N ASP A 653 -17.24 22.94 1.71
CA ASP A 653 -15.98 22.24 1.93
C ASP A 653 -14.88 23.27 2.25
N VAL A 654 -14.94 23.80 3.48
CA VAL A 654 -14.05 24.85 3.95
C VAL A 654 -13.43 24.47 5.30
N SER A 655 -12.10 24.54 5.36
CA SER A 655 -11.35 24.29 6.59
C SER A 655 -11.49 25.42 7.61
N ILE A 656 -11.12 25.16 8.88
CA ILE A 656 -11.04 26.21 9.92
C ILE A 656 -10.13 27.38 9.48
N HIS A 657 -9.12 27.09 8.67
CA HIS A 657 -8.20 28.08 8.13
C HIS A 657 -8.76 28.83 6.91
N GLY A 658 -9.88 28.36 6.32
CA GLY A 658 -10.49 28.97 5.13
C GLY A 658 -10.02 28.36 3.80
N VAL A 659 -9.37 27.20 3.83
CA VAL A 659 -8.95 26.46 2.63
C VAL A 659 -10.15 25.66 2.11
N LEU A 660 -10.38 25.71 0.80
CA LEU A 660 -11.52 25.08 0.13
C LEU A 660 -11.10 23.81 -0.61
N GLY A 661 -12.02 22.86 -0.81
CA GLY A 661 -11.76 21.67 -1.62
C GLY A 661 -10.81 20.69 -0.93
N MET A 662 -10.88 20.58 0.40
CA MET A 662 -10.03 19.65 1.16
C MET A 662 -10.67 18.25 1.24
N ALA A 663 -11.94 18.08 0.87
CA ALA A 663 -12.65 16.81 0.87
C ALA A 663 -13.42 16.58 -0.45
N GLY A 664 -13.09 15.50 -1.15
CA GLY A 664 -13.70 15.14 -2.42
C GLY A 664 -13.07 15.84 -3.62
N ASN A 665 -13.85 15.99 -4.69
CA ASN A 665 -13.45 16.52 -5.99
C ASN A 665 -12.27 15.77 -6.62
N ALA A 666 -11.04 16.14 -6.30
CA ALA A 666 -9.82 15.45 -6.71
C ALA A 666 -8.96 15.08 -5.49
N SER A 667 -8.39 13.88 -5.49
CA SER A 667 -7.39 13.55 -4.47
C SER A 667 -6.09 14.29 -4.78
N GLU A 668 -5.28 14.59 -3.78
CA GLU A 668 -4.14 15.47 -3.97
C GLU A 668 -2.81 14.82 -3.66
N TRP A 669 -1.85 15.00 -4.57
CA TRP A 669 -0.46 14.60 -4.35
C TRP A 669 0.16 15.34 -3.16
N THR A 670 0.92 14.60 -2.36
CA THR A 670 1.81 15.14 -1.32
C THR A 670 3.26 14.74 -1.60
N THR A 671 4.22 15.28 -0.85
CA THR A 671 5.63 14.84 -0.92
C THR A 671 5.94 13.64 -0.02
N THR A 672 4.99 13.18 0.80
CA THR A 672 5.24 12.17 1.83
C THR A 672 5.29 10.76 1.22
N SER A 673 6.42 10.08 1.39
CA SER A 673 6.61 8.70 0.91
C SER A 673 5.86 7.69 1.79
N PHE A 674 5.24 6.71 1.13
CA PHE A 674 4.65 5.51 1.76
C PHE A 674 5.53 4.26 1.56
N GLY A 675 6.75 4.42 1.05
CA GLY A 675 7.70 3.35 0.76
C GLY A 675 7.44 2.62 -0.56
N ARG A 676 8.46 1.91 -1.07
CA ARG A 676 8.41 1.12 -2.32
C ARG A 676 7.93 1.91 -3.57
N GLY A 677 8.29 3.20 -3.66
CA GLY A 677 7.89 4.07 -4.77
C GLY A 677 6.43 4.55 -4.72
N MET A 678 5.78 4.45 -3.56
CA MET A 678 4.44 5.00 -3.33
C MET A 678 4.53 6.33 -2.61
N VAL A 679 3.63 7.24 -2.98
CA VAL A 679 3.47 8.59 -2.42
C VAL A 679 2.05 8.73 -1.89
N VAL A 680 1.90 9.36 -0.72
CA VAL A 680 0.59 9.57 -0.09
C VAL A 680 -0.22 10.59 -0.88
N THR A 681 -1.49 10.28 -1.11
CA THR A 681 -2.51 11.25 -1.55
C THR A 681 -3.60 11.42 -0.50
N LYS A 682 -4.23 12.60 -0.52
CA LYS A 682 -5.17 13.08 0.50
C LYS A 682 -6.47 13.59 -0.12
N GLY A 683 -7.49 13.79 0.70
CA GLY A 683 -8.75 14.47 0.32
C GLY A 683 -9.85 13.61 -0.29
N GLY A 684 -9.55 12.43 -0.85
CA GLY A 684 -10.57 11.65 -1.57
C GLY A 684 -10.93 12.28 -2.92
N PHE A 685 -12.01 11.85 -3.57
CA PHE A 685 -12.37 12.34 -4.92
C PHE A 685 -13.88 12.29 -5.15
N HIS A 686 -14.35 12.85 -6.26
CA HIS A 686 -15.78 13.05 -6.54
C HIS A 686 -16.71 11.83 -6.50
N SER A 687 -16.17 10.61 -6.51
CA SER A 687 -16.95 9.37 -6.44
C SER A 687 -16.55 8.51 -5.25
N SER A 688 -15.79 9.06 -4.30
CA SER A 688 -15.42 8.34 -3.08
C SER A 688 -16.53 8.39 -2.05
N GLY A 689 -16.56 7.42 -1.13
CA GLY A 689 -17.42 7.48 0.05
C GLY A 689 -16.88 8.45 1.10
N GLU A 690 -17.71 8.68 2.14
CA GLU A 690 -17.39 9.56 3.27
C GLU A 690 -16.07 9.16 3.96
N GLU A 691 -15.73 7.87 3.95
CA GLU A 691 -14.52 7.34 4.57
C GLU A 691 -13.23 7.89 3.94
N MET A 692 -13.27 8.25 2.65
CA MET A 692 -12.13 8.81 1.94
C MET A 692 -12.08 10.35 2.00
N ALA A 693 -13.22 10.99 2.25
CA ALA A 693 -13.34 12.44 2.41
C ALA A 693 -12.84 12.93 3.79
N ARG A 694 -12.55 12.00 4.72
CA ARG A 694 -11.97 12.32 6.02
C ARG A 694 -10.60 12.96 5.86
N ALA A 695 -10.35 14.03 6.58
CA ALA A 695 -9.09 14.78 6.50
C ALA A 695 -7.86 13.93 6.88
N ALA A 696 -8.03 12.91 7.74
CA ALA A 696 -6.97 11.99 8.14
C ALA A 696 -6.76 10.80 7.16
N ALA A 697 -7.69 10.56 6.22
CA ALA A 697 -7.60 9.43 5.29
C ALA A 697 -6.36 9.53 4.38
N ARG A 698 -5.80 8.37 4.00
CA ARG A 698 -4.55 8.28 3.23
C ARG A 698 -4.70 7.28 2.09
N PHE A 699 -4.29 7.66 0.89
CA PHE A 699 -4.35 6.80 -0.28
C PHE A 699 -2.99 6.79 -0.99
N PRO A 700 -2.12 5.81 -0.72
CA PRO A 700 -0.82 5.74 -1.38
C PRO A 700 -0.97 5.29 -2.84
N ILE A 701 -0.36 6.04 -3.75
CA ILE A 701 -0.33 5.75 -5.20
C ILE A 701 1.14 5.67 -5.64
N ARG A 702 1.45 4.80 -6.62
CA ARG A 702 2.81 4.74 -7.19
C ARG A 702 3.12 6.03 -7.95
N GLU A 703 4.30 6.61 -7.69
CA GLU A 703 4.73 7.89 -8.28
C GLU A 703 4.79 7.88 -9.81
N GLU A 704 5.01 6.71 -10.40
CA GLU A 704 5.09 6.47 -11.85
C GLU A 704 3.71 6.43 -12.54
N PHE A 705 2.62 6.38 -11.78
CA PHE A 705 1.27 6.32 -12.33
C PHE A 705 0.60 7.69 -12.34
N THR A 706 -0.10 7.98 -13.42
CA THR A 706 -1.14 9.01 -13.42
C THR A 706 -2.45 8.40 -12.94
N GLN A 707 -3.23 9.16 -12.18
CA GLN A 707 -4.60 8.79 -11.86
C GLN A 707 -5.57 9.86 -12.33
N ALA A 708 -6.62 9.44 -13.03
CA ALA A 708 -7.66 10.30 -13.57
C ALA A 708 -8.39 11.12 -12.49
N ARG A 709 -8.30 10.69 -11.22
CA ARG A 709 -8.97 11.35 -10.09
C ARG A 709 -8.03 12.11 -9.15
N CYS A 710 -6.74 12.11 -9.45
CA CYS A 710 -5.73 12.76 -8.62
C CYS A 710 -5.24 14.04 -9.29
N GLY A 711 -5.40 15.16 -8.58
CA GLY A 711 -4.79 16.44 -8.86
C GLY A 711 -3.78 16.80 -7.77
N PHE A 712 -3.63 18.09 -7.51
CA PHE A 712 -2.67 18.61 -6.54
C PHE A 712 -2.95 20.08 -6.18
N ARG A 713 -2.30 20.53 -5.12
CA ARG A 713 -2.28 21.92 -4.65
C ARG A 713 -0.85 22.35 -4.37
N VAL A 714 -0.62 23.65 -4.43
CA VAL A 714 0.68 24.29 -4.17
C VAL A 714 0.77 24.70 -2.71
N VAL A 715 1.91 24.42 -2.08
CA VAL A 715 2.36 25.10 -0.85
C VAL A 715 3.49 26.04 -1.21
N LEU A 716 3.56 27.20 -0.57
CA LEU A 716 4.72 28.09 -0.63
C LEU A 716 5.41 28.16 0.73
N ARG A 717 6.73 28.00 0.72
CA ARG A 717 7.62 28.11 1.89
C ARG A 717 8.66 29.19 1.64
N ARG A 718 9.13 29.88 2.67
CA ARG A 718 10.28 30.78 2.54
C ARG A 718 11.58 29.99 2.53
N ASN A 719 12.48 30.30 1.61
CA ASN A 719 13.85 29.81 1.65
C ASN A 719 14.59 30.51 2.80
N HIS A 720 15.22 29.74 3.67
CA HIS A 720 16.19 30.26 4.64
C HIS A 720 17.59 29.82 4.21
N ASP A 721 18.22 30.62 3.36
CA ASP A 721 19.67 30.75 3.41
C ASP A 721 19.95 31.92 4.38
N GLY A 722 20.15 31.59 5.66
CA GLY A 722 20.45 32.58 6.68
C GLY A 722 20.17 32.14 8.12
N GLU A 723 20.84 31.08 8.57
CA GLU A 723 21.51 31.04 9.89
C GLU A 723 22.87 30.37 9.75
#